data_AF-A0A3A8LQU8-F1
#
_entry.id   AF-A0A3A8LQU8-F1
#
_cell.length_a   1.000
_cell.length_b   1.000
_cell.length_c   1.000
_cell.angle_alpha   90.00
_cell.angle_beta   90.00
_cell.angle_gamma   90.00
#
_symmetry.space_group_name_H-M   'P 1'
#
loop_
_entity.id
_entity.type
_entity.pdbx_description
1 polymer ?
#
loop_
_entity_poly.entity_id
_entity_poly.type
_entity_poly.pdbx_seq_one_letter_code
_entity_poly.pdbx_strand_id
1 'polypeptide(L)'
;MSALTVAVALVGQRGGDSQVSDSTRPPPTREDANTVNVVSVPTPGTVPTPYPVFPHGNKLTSPLDEGDAQAQRFLDFYAKQGRVTFPALTKGGLAALPNRTLDIAHNGLNLGSQRFNSSLVCQSCHDADWLASGDLTLPSDAPPTYKALSTMAYWQMPAVDRFWNDNTAPSFLDPNAPLPLAANWSPFGDWSASVKALAGRDPIFLAQVETTRKLSPHQPTTVDNLCLRCHSPLGQRQAQSEHRPFTHDLLYATPDNSQADPERAVLGALGRDGVSCSACHSVAPSSGQPWNGTDYTAFYGTTSGTIFGDDVSARLKLPSETVLPPPFPFTSSMNLRPGTIVGPDTHLNKQPMAAAGLSLETAATVGGHSYLRDSMVCGSCHVVILPKVPTNYRPSMPIAEAEAKGVYQRPASCAQNQTTFSSTGDFLTDPCVELAYEQTTYFEWLNSGYAQSTSTCMTCHMQITKPDSPFDGNVKVAQQNGALAAFYRDNQTLPPRQYNRHTLLGINLFVHEMFQQFPDVLGLDFYAQPDSRVPPYLQSPEILARTPNLVTNPGAEDGPKADLTADGWVPDSGVTVTVVAQQQGLSKQTINPSHGAQFFQLGGGAALTVDVSAYQALIDKAAGAAVVQWGATVYCDGVAPCGTLALQQRAGQGAWTNTAGSLNVPASQQRWIPVQAGAPTRIPAGTSALRLAFQPGRAMSVDDVFLALKFPDGSVAPLTDGKRDYTFAKNLLNAEQSILDLAVNTSQGIFDPTQPAVLVSVDSFKEDNGMLTVPVTVTSNVGHKFPSGAGFRRAFLQFEVSDASGKVLWASGQPNALGVICSGVCKPDDSALLASEFTADASGLQPNHQVINRQDQAQIYELRAVDDMNRLTSLELQQFMEVKDNRLLPEGWIAPSQRKPDEMLLGLNLQQLARLTEPLSTVLGPKDTSVSGDPDFSTSPAKGTDHVTFQVPLSAVSGWKSIRVRMNYQTIPPSYLNARFRDSLLDDQGKPSQPGPAVQRLIYMTSHLNTKASLTYKSQGQGTSQVDLMDNWSMVLSEASVTKN
;
A
#
# COMPACT_ATOMS: atom_id res chain seq x y z
N MET A 1 5.51 1.12 53.90
CA MET A 1 4.97 2.36 54.49
C MET A 1 5.43 3.51 53.60
N SER A 2 4.63 4.41 53.06
CA SER A 2 3.19 4.53 52.82
C SER A 2 3.06 5.52 51.64
N ALA A 3 1.97 5.39 50.88
CA ALA A 3 1.64 6.13 49.69
C ALA A 3 1.61 7.67 49.85
N LEU A 4 1.77 8.38 48.74
CA LEU A 4 0.87 9.48 48.36
C LEU A 4 0.97 9.81 46.87
N THR A 5 -0.16 10.30 46.37
CA THR A 5 -0.73 10.15 45.03
C THR A 5 -1.06 11.56 44.48
N VAL A 6 -1.49 11.60 43.20
CA VAL A 6 -2.31 12.65 42.52
C VAL A 6 -1.46 13.79 41.90
N ALA A 7 -1.64 14.24 40.65
CA ALA A 7 -2.91 14.64 40.04
C ALA A 7 -3.03 14.60 38.51
N VAL A 8 -4.24 14.21 38.12
CA VAL A 8 -4.96 14.34 36.85
C VAL A 8 -5.51 15.78 36.73
N ALA A 9 -5.52 16.35 35.53
CA ALA A 9 -6.28 17.57 35.23
C ALA A 9 -7.39 17.27 34.21
N LEU A 10 -8.62 17.21 34.72
CA LEU A 10 -9.88 17.40 34.00
C LEU A 10 -10.34 18.83 34.29
N VAL A 11 -10.85 19.56 33.28
CA VAL A 11 -11.57 20.82 33.51
C VAL A 11 -12.83 20.85 32.65
N GLY A 12 -13.98 21.08 33.31
CA GLY A 12 -15.28 21.39 32.71
C GLY A 12 -15.91 22.64 33.35
N GLN A 13 -16.56 23.43 32.47
CA GLN A 13 -17.65 24.43 32.61
C GLN A 13 -17.72 25.46 33.77
N ARG A 14 -17.90 26.76 33.42
CA ARG A 14 -19.20 27.52 33.46
C ARG A 14 -19.07 29.04 33.22
N GLY A 15 -20.12 29.63 32.60
CA GLY A 15 -20.57 31.04 32.69
C GLY A 15 -20.38 31.87 31.40
N GLY A 16 -21.35 32.62 30.85
CA GLY A 16 -22.73 32.97 31.23
C GLY A 16 -23.34 33.93 30.17
N ASP A 17 -24.68 33.91 30.11
CA ASP A 17 -25.68 34.79 29.47
C ASP A 17 -25.30 36.03 28.63
N SER A 18 -25.95 36.20 27.46
CA SER A 18 -27.00 37.23 27.28
C SER A 18 -27.69 37.16 25.91
N GLN A 19 -29.00 37.38 25.93
CA GLN A 19 -29.96 37.42 24.83
C GLN A 19 -29.73 38.57 23.83
N VAL A 20 -30.33 38.49 22.63
CA VAL A 20 -31.30 39.47 22.07
C VAL A 20 -31.87 38.97 20.72
N SER A 21 -33.20 39.07 20.61
CA SER A 21 -34.11 38.89 19.45
C SER A 21 -33.84 39.93 18.33
N ASP A 22 -34.30 39.83 17.08
CA ASP A 22 -35.70 39.78 16.65
C ASP A 22 -35.80 39.78 15.09
N SER A 23 -36.96 39.30 14.65
CA SER A 23 -37.67 39.23 13.36
C SER A 23 -37.35 40.13 12.15
N THR A 24 -37.67 39.63 10.94
CA THR A 24 -38.85 40.10 10.14
C THR A 24 -39.02 39.38 8.77
N ARG A 25 -40.23 38.83 8.55
CA ARG A 25 -40.90 38.39 7.29
C ARG A 25 -41.31 39.63 6.44
N PRO A 26 -41.88 39.61 5.18
CA PRO A 26 -42.83 38.65 4.55
C PRO A 26 -42.74 38.46 2.97
N PRO A 27 -43.66 37.72 2.29
CA PRO A 27 -43.62 37.22 0.88
C PRO A 27 -44.46 38.13 -0.09
N PRO A 28 -45.05 37.78 -1.28
CA PRO A 28 -45.21 36.53 -2.10
C PRO A 28 -44.90 36.73 -3.63
N THR A 29 -45.06 35.77 -4.56
CA THR A 29 -46.28 35.47 -5.37
C THR A 29 -46.10 34.25 -6.31
N ARG A 30 -47.22 33.58 -6.63
CA ARG A 30 -47.40 32.49 -7.61
C ARG A 30 -47.76 33.05 -9.00
N GLU A 31 -47.36 32.38 -10.08
CA GLU A 31 -48.22 32.07 -11.25
C GLU A 31 -47.57 31.02 -12.20
N ASP A 32 -48.15 29.82 -12.17
CA ASP A 32 -48.65 28.95 -13.24
C ASP A 32 -47.88 28.63 -14.56
N ALA A 33 -47.69 27.31 -14.69
CA ALA A 33 -48.09 26.41 -15.81
C ALA A 33 -47.08 25.95 -16.88
N ASN A 34 -47.01 24.61 -16.96
CA ASN A 34 -46.65 23.74 -18.09
C ASN A 34 -45.18 23.40 -18.35
N THR A 35 -44.65 22.51 -17.51
CA THR A 35 -43.84 21.36 -17.95
C THR A 35 -44.12 20.19 -17.02
N VAL A 36 -44.68 19.10 -17.54
CA VAL A 36 -44.64 17.81 -16.84
C VAL A 36 -43.22 17.29 -17.00
N ASN A 37 -42.32 17.75 -16.13
CA ASN A 37 -41.06 17.07 -15.90
C ASN A 37 -41.36 15.87 -15.00
N VAL A 38 -41.10 14.68 -15.49
CA VAL A 38 -40.94 13.49 -14.64
C VAL A 38 -39.68 13.75 -13.80
N VAL A 39 -39.86 14.40 -12.65
CA VAL A 39 -38.85 14.41 -11.61
C VAL A 39 -38.95 13.04 -10.95
N SER A 40 -37.99 12.18 -11.23
CA SER A 40 -37.69 11.05 -10.36
C SER A 40 -37.45 11.62 -8.97
N VAL A 41 -38.44 11.51 -8.09
CA VAL A 41 -38.23 11.72 -6.66
C VAL A 41 -37.21 10.65 -6.25
N PRO A 42 -36.03 11.00 -5.72
CA PRO A 42 -35.14 10.01 -5.14
C PRO A 42 -35.93 9.28 -4.07
N THR A 43 -35.96 7.95 -4.14
CA THR A 43 -36.48 7.12 -3.07
C THR A 43 -35.80 7.57 -1.76
N PRO A 44 -36.51 7.67 -0.62
CA PRO A 44 -35.84 7.90 0.65
C PRO A 44 -34.86 6.76 0.89
N GLY A 45 -33.55 7.02 0.73
CA GLY A 45 -32.51 6.00 0.90
C GLY A 45 -31.30 6.10 -0.04
N THR A 46 -31.36 6.89 -1.13
CA THR A 46 -30.21 7.07 -2.04
C THR A 46 -29.87 8.54 -2.22
N VAL A 47 -28.93 9.04 -1.41
CA VAL A 47 -28.09 10.20 -1.79
C VAL A 47 -27.50 9.93 -3.18
N PRO A 48 -27.52 10.92 -4.10
CA PRO A 48 -26.84 10.80 -5.39
C PRO A 48 -25.39 10.37 -5.17
N THR A 49 -24.90 9.44 -6.00
CA THR A 49 -23.51 8.96 -5.96
C THR A 49 -22.56 10.14 -5.82
N PRO A 50 -21.62 10.15 -4.84
CA PRO A 50 -20.58 11.16 -4.85
C PRO A 50 -19.85 11.05 -6.18
N TYR A 51 -19.93 12.12 -6.98
CA TYR A 51 -19.11 12.28 -8.16
C TYR A 51 -17.64 12.25 -7.71
N PRO A 52 -16.75 11.61 -8.49
CA PRO A 52 -15.34 11.54 -8.14
C PRO A 52 -14.79 12.96 -7.94
N VAL A 53 -14.08 13.15 -6.83
CA VAL A 53 -13.35 14.39 -6.55
C VAL A 53 -12.08 14.29 -7.39
N PHE A 54 -12.14 14.78 -8.62
CA PHE A 54 -10.95 15.09 -9.41
C PHE A 54 -10.77 16.61 -9.41
N PRO A 55 -10.06 17.21 -8.44
CA PRO A 55 -9.71 18.63 -8.53
C PRO A 55 -8.95 18.92 -9.84
N HIS A 56 -8.27 17.89 -10.37
CA HIS A 56 -7.47 17.92 -11.60
C HIS A 56 -8.15 17.27 -12.83
N GLY A 57 -9.38 16.75 -12.71
CA GLY A 57 -10.07 15.96 -13.77
C GLY A 57 -9.37 14.65 -14.14
N ASN A 58 -9.84 13.97 -15.21
CA ASN A 58 -9.15 12.81 -15.82
C ASN A 58 -7.85 13.20 -16.56
N LYS A 59 -7.34 14.43 -16.40
CA LYS A 59 -6.15 14.89 -17.14
C LYS A 59 -4.88 14.18 -16.71
N LEU A 60 -4.86 13.60 -15.50
CA LEU A 60 -3.76 12.80 -14.96
C LEU A 60 -3.67 11.39 -15.56
N THR A 61 -4.67 10.92 -16.31
CA THR A 61 -4.71 9.54 -16.83
C THR A 61 -4.26 9.40 -18.29
N SER A 62 -3.86 10.48 -18.95
CA SER A 62 -3.56 10.47 -20.39
C SER A 62 -2.05 10.58 -20.65
N PRO A 63 -1.39 9.46 -21.02
CA PRO A 63 0.00 9.51 -21.47
C PRO A 63 0.12 10.27 -22.80
N LEU A 64 1.35 10.62 -23.16
CA LEU A 64 1.66 11.16 -24.48
C LEU A 64 1.37 10.12 -25.57
N ASP A 65 0.94 10.58 -26.75
CA ASP A 65 0.73 9.71 -27.91
C ASP A 65 2.07 9.12 -28.41
N GLU A 66 2.02 7.95 -29.05
CA GLU A 66 3.19 7.23 -29.60
C GLU A 66 4.08 8.09 -30.54
N GLY A 67 3.48 9.08 -31.22
CA GLY A 67 4.16 10.00 -32.13
C GLY A 67 4.47 11.37 -31.54
N ASP A 68 4.30 11.58 -30.24
CA ASP A 68 4.51 12.89 -29.61
C ASP A 68 5.98 13.32 -29.68
N ALA A 69 6.21 14.56 -30.09
CA ALA A 69 7.56 15.11 -30.23
C ALA A 69 8.34 15.15 -28.90
N GLN A 70 7.66 15.22 -27.76
CA GLN A 70 8.28 15.19 -26.43
C GLN A 70 8.83 13.80 -26.10
N ALA A 71 8.10 12.74 -26.47
CA ALA A 71 8.56 11.36 -26.29
C ALA A 71 9.80 11.09 -27.15
N GLN A 72 9.78 11.52 -28.42
CA GLN A 72 10.96 11.39 -29.29
C GLN A 72 12.15 12.19 -28.76
N ARG A 73 11.93 13.43 -28.28
CA ARG A 73 13.00 14.26 -27.68
C ARG A 73 13.62 13.58 -26.45
N PHE A 74 12.81 12.94 -25.61
CA PHE A 74 13.30 12.18 -24.46
C PHE A 74 14.22 11.03 -24.91
N LEU A 75 13.76 10.23 -25.87
CA LEU A 75 14.53 9.09 -26.39
C LEU A 75 15.82 9.55 -27.07
N ASP A 76 15.78 10.59 -27.91
CA ASP A 76 16.95 11.14 -28.59
C ASP A 76 17.99 11.67 -27.59
N PHE A 77 17.52 12.35 -26.54
CA PHE A 77 18.38 12.88 -25.49
C PHE A 77 19.12 11.75 -24.77
N TYR A 78 18.41 10.75 -24.24
CA TYR A 78 19.04 9.65 -23.50
C TYR A 78 19.83 8.69 -24.41
N ALA A 79 19.48 8.56 -25.69
CA ALA A 79 20.28 7.81 -26.66
C ALA A 79 21.66 8.45 -26.82
N LYS A 80 21.70 9.79 -26.92
CA LYS A 80 22.94 10.56 -26.99
C LYS A 80 23.75 10.50 -25.69
N GLN A 81 23.12 10.72 -24.53
CA GLN A 81 23.83 10.71 -23.24
C GLN A 81 24.35 9.32 -22.87
N GLY A 82 23.53 8.28 -23.07
CA GLY A 82 23.87 6.90 -22.74
C GLY A 82 24.73 6.21 -23.80
N ARG A 83 24.84 6.79 -25.01
CA ARG A 83 25.41 6.16 -26.20
C ARG A 83 24.76 4.81 -26.51
N VAL A 84 23.43 4.79 -26.44
CA VAL A 84 22.59 3.61 -26.64
C VAL A 84 21.65 3.79 -27.83
N THR A 85 21.07 2.69 -28.29
CA THR A 85 19.97 2.69 -29.26
C THR A 85 18.75 2.09 -28.59
N PHE A 86 17.63 2.81 -28.60
CA PHE A 86 16.37 2.32 -28.06
C PHE A 86 15.67 1.37 -29.05
N PRO A 87 15.05 0.28 -28.57
CA PRO A 87 14.15 -0.51 -29.40
C PRO A 87 12.90 0.30 -29.78
N ALA A 88 12.30 -0.04 -30.92
CA ALA A 88 10.99 0.51 -31.29
C ALA A 88 9.91 -0.18 -30.43
N LEU A 89 9.41 0.55 -29.42
CA LEU A 89 8.40 0.06 -28.49
C LEU A 89 7.05 0.74 -28.79
N THR A 90 5.97 -0.02 -28.66
CA THR A 90 4.60 0.48 -28.69
C THR A 90 3.87 -0.07 -27.46
N LYS A 91 2.82 0.62 -27.00
CA LYS A 91 2.04 0.21 -25.83
C LYS A 91 1.60 -1.26 -25.89
N GLY A 92 1.03 -1.66 -27.03
CA GLY A 92 0.53 -3.02 -27.26
C GLY A 92 1.61 -4.07 -27.45
N GLY A 93 2.87 -3.67 -27.66
CA GLY A 93 4.02 -4.58 -27.73
C GLY A 93 4.66 -4.88 -26.38
N LEU A 94 4.29 -4.16 -25.32
CA LEU A 94 4.82 -4.38 -23.97
C LEU A 94 4.20 -5.63 -23.34
N ALA A 95 5.02 -6.39 -22.61
CA ALA A 95 4.48 -7.44 -21.74
C ALA A 95 3.76 -6.80 -20.54
N ALA A 96 2.43 -6.83 -20.56
CA ALA A 96 1.61 -6.34 -19.46
C ALA A 96 1.73 -7.24 -18.23
N LEU A 97 1.62 -6.65 -17.03
CA LEU A 97 1.39 -7.41 -15.82
C LEU A 97 -0.07 -7.87 -15.78
N PRO A 98 -0.37 -9.07 -15.23
CA PRO A 98 -1.73 -9.53 -15.06
C PRO A 98 -2.60 -8.54 -14.30
N ASN A 99 -3.88 -8.46 -14.67
CA ASN A 99 -4.85 -7.55 -14.05
C ASN A 99 -5.05 -7.89 -12.57
N ARG A 100 -5.31 -6.85 -11.75
CA ARG A 100 -5.59 -6.99 -10.32
C ARG A 100 -6.79 -7.88 -10.01
N THR A 101 -7.72 -8.05 -10.95
CA THR A 101 -8.79 -9.06 -10.86
C THR A 101 -8.27 -10.48 -10.59
N LEU A 102 -7.04 -10.77 -11.01
CA LEU A 102 -6.38 -12.06 -10.86
C LEU A 102 -5.50 -12.13 -9.61
N ASP A 103 -5.43 -11.08 -8.79
CA ASP A 103 -4.60 -11.03 -7.56
C ASP A 103 -5.32 -11.64 -6.35
N ILE A 104 -6.16 -12.64 -6.62
CA ILE A 104 -6.91 -13.35 -5.60
C ILE A 104 -6.09 -14.56 -5.18
N ALA A 105 -5.54 -14.48 -3.97
CA ALA A 105 -4.94 -15.61 -3.30
C ALA A 105 -5.55 -15.72 -1.91
N HIS A 106 -6.10 -16.87 -1.59
CA HIS A 106 -6.64 -17.14 -0.27
C HIS A 106 -6.15 -18.48 0.24
N ASN A 107 -6.22 -18.67 1.55
CA ASN A 107 -5.70 -19.85 2.22
C ASN A 107 -6.58 -21.12 2.05
N GLY A 108 -7.32 -21.20 0.94
CA GLY A 108 -8.34 -22.22 0.73
C GLY A 108 -9.47 -22.16 1.75
N LEU A 109 -9.68 -21.03 2.44
CA LEU A 109 -10.60 -20.91 3.59
C LEU A 109 -10.27 -21.89 4.73
N ASN A 110 -9.04 -22.38 4.77
CA ASN A 110 -8.54 -23.28 5.79
C ASN A 110 -7.52 -22.53 6.65
N LEU A 111 -7.95 -22.15 7.85
CA LEU A 111 -7.13 -21.45 8.85
C LEU A 111 -5.85 -22.21 9.26
N GLY A 112 -5.81 -23.53 9.04
CA GLY A 112 -4.64 -24.38 9.30
C GLY A 112 -3.77 -24.66 8.07
N SER A 113 -4.12 -24.14 6.88
CA SER A 113 -3.41 -24.45 5.62
C SER A 113 -1.98 -23.91 5.54
N GLN A 114 -1.63 -22.97 6.42
CA GLN A 114 -0.40 -22.20 6.32
C GLN A 114 -0.20 -21.55 4.95
N ARG A 115 -1.28 -21.10 4.31
CA ARG A 115 -1.24 -20.25 3.10
C ARG A 115 -1.60 -18.80 3.40
N PHE A 116 -0.93 -17.85 2.75
CA PHE A 116 -1.23 -16.42 2.89
C PHE A 116 -2.51 -16.01 2.14
N ASN A 117 -3.10 -14.90 2.57
CA ASN A 117 -4.23 -14.24 1.91
C ASN A 117 -3.78 -12.91 1.32
N SER A 118 -4.23 -12.60 0.09
CA SER A 118 -4.03 -11.28 -0.52
C SER A 118 -4.96 -10.23 0.10
N SER A 119 -4.65 -8.95 -0.13
CA SER A 119 -5.44 -7.81 0.37
C SER A 119 -6.88 -7.84 -0.13
N LEU A 120 -7.16 -8.49 -1.27
CA LEU A 120 -8.52 -8.70 -1.79
C LEU A 120 -9.40 -9.55 -0.85
N VAL A 121 -8.82 -10.39 0.01
CA VAL A 121 -9.58 -11.09 1.06
C VAL A 121 -9.99 -10.11 2.16
N CYS A 122 -9.07 -9.24 2.58
CA CYS A 122 -9.31 -8.21 3.60
C CYS A 122 -10.34 -7.17 3.11
N GLN A 123 -10.30 -6.84 1.82
CA GLN A 123 -11.24 -5.96 1.14
C GLN A 123 -12.70 -6.33 1.45
N SER A 124 -13.04 -7.62 1.38
CA SER A 124 -14.40 -8.14 1.53
C SER A 124 -15.07 -7.75 2.85
N CYS A 125 -14.29 -7.35 3.86
CA CYS A 125 -14.77 -6.94 5.16
C CYS A 125 -14.45 -5.48 5.52
N HIS A 126 -13.49 -4.85 4.83
CA HIS A 126 -13.01 -3.49 5.12
C HIS A 126 -13.50 -2.41 4.14
N ASP A 127 -13.92 -2.78 2.93
CA ASP A 127 -14.57 -1.83 2.01
C ASP A 127 -15.97 -1.46 2.49
N ALA A 128 -16.71 -0.60 1.78
CA ALA A 128 -18.12 -0.30 2.09
C ALA A 128 -19.08 -0.50 0.89
N ASP A 129 -20.08 -1.37 1.03
CA ASP A 129 -21.34 -1.37 0.29
C ASP A 129 -22.24 -0.37 0.99
N TRP A 130 -22.59 0.69 0.28
CA TRP A 130 -23.41 1.72 0.86
C TRP A 130 -24.88 1.43 0.63
N LEU A 131 -25.58 1.12 1.73
CA LEU A 131 -26.96 1.55 1.95
C LEU A 131 -26.87 2.58 3.07
N ALA A 132 -27.41 3.79 2.87
CA ALA A 132 -27.54 4.75 3.97
C ALA A 132 -28.44 4.13 5.05
N SER A 133 -27.84 3.44 6.04
CA SER A 133 -28.60 2.92 7.17
C SER A 133 -29.17 4.11 7.93
N GLY A 134 -30.48 4.10 8.18
CA GLY A 134 -31.22 5.17 8.86
C GLY A 134 -30.87 5.40 10.33
N ASP A 135 -29.79 4.81 10.84
CA ASP A 135 -29.33 5.00 12.22
C ASP A 135 -28.36 6.19 12.32
N LEU A 136 -28.87 7.36 11.93
CA LEU A 136 -28.25 8.68 12.11
C LEU A 136 -28.91 9.37 13.31
N THR A 137 -28.94 8.70 14.46
CA THR A 137 -29.43 9.33 15.69
C THR A 137 -28.42 10.39 16.12
N LEU A 138 -28.79 11.65 15.87
CA LEU A 138 -28.03 12.82 16.29
C LEU A 138 -27.86 12.84 17.82
N PRO A 139 -26.67 13.18 18.34
CA PRO A 139 -26.50 13.50 19.76
C PRO A 139 -27.55 14.54 20.19
N SER A 140 -28.09 14.40 21.39
CA SER A 140 -29.18 15.27 21.89
C SER A 140 -28.80 16.75 21.97
N ASP A 141 -27.51 17.06 21.95
CA ASP A 141 -26.90 18.38 21.98
C ASP A 141 -26.38 18.86 20.62
N ALA A 142 -26.58 18.09 19.54
CA ALA A 142 -26.23 18.50 18.19
C ALA A 142 -27.10 19.69 17.74
N PRO A 143 -26.53 20.70 17.05
CA PRO A 143 -27.31 21.81 16.51
C PRO A 143 -28.43 21.33 15.57
N PRO A 144 -29.59 22.00 15.52
CA PRO A 144 -30.69 21.62 14.61
C PRO A 144 -30.31 21.63 13.12
N THR A 145 -29.22 22.30 12.76
CA THR A 145 -28.68 22.39 11.40
C THR A 145 -27.69 21.27 11.06
N TYR A 146 -27.18 20.54 12.06
CA TYR A 146 -26.15 19.53 11.86
C TYR A 146 -26.76 18.24 11.29
N LYS A 147 -26.19 17.75 10.18
CA LYS A 147 -26.55 16.47 9.55
C LYS A 147 -25.45 15.47 9.88
N ALA A 148 -25.78 14.38 10.59
CA ALA A 148 -24.80 13.33 10.87
C ALA A 148 -24.29 12.71 9.57
N LEU A 149 -22.97 12.70 9.40
CA LEU A 149 -22.31 11.90 8.37
C LEU A 149 -22.39 10.42 8.79
N SER A 150 -22.59 9.51 7.84
CA SER A 150 -22.68 8.08 8.16
C SER A 150 -21.40 7.56 8.79
N THR A 151 -21.51 6.50 9.60
CA THR A 151 -20.44 5.96 10.46
C THR A 151 -19.22 5.35 9.75
N MET A 152 -19.19 5.28 8.41
CA MET A 152 -17.96 5.08 7.64
C MET A 152 -17.44 6.47 7.28
N ALA A 153 -16.25 6.83 7.76
CA ALA A 153 -15.80 8.21 7.79
C ALA A 153 -15.62 8.79 6.38
N TYR A 154 -16.44 9.80 6.12
CA TYR A 154 -16.19 10.78 5.09
C TYR A 154 -15.29 11.85 5.71
N TRP A 155 -14.04 11.90 5.26
CA TRP A 155 -13.17 13.02 5.59
C TRP A 155 -13.50 14.16 4.64
N GLN A 156 -13.98 15.29 5.17
CA GLN A 156 -13.85 16.57 4.48
C GLN A 156 -12.37 16.92 4.54
N MET A 157 -11.67 17.03 3.40
CA MET A 157 -10.39 17.73 3.41
C MET A 157 -10.72 19.22 3.46
N PRO A 158 -10.34 19.98 4.51
CA PRO A 158 -10.65 21.41 4.62
C PRO A 158 -10.13 22.24 3.43
N ALA A 159 -9.14 21.72 2.70
CA ALA A 159 -8.62 22.30 1.47
C ALA A 159 -9.49 22.01 0.23
N VAL A 160 -10.06 20.82 0.09
CA VAL A 160 -10.94 20.47 -1.05
C VAL A 160 -12.16 21.40 -1.05
N ASP A 161 -12.73 21.67 0.13
CA ASP A 161 -13.85 22.60 0.28
C ASP A 161 -13.45 24.08 0.05
N ARG A 162 -12.19 24.46 0.33
CA ARG A 162 -11.68 25.85 0.13
C ARG A 162 -11.30 26.18 -1.31
N PHE A 163 -11.10 25.19 -2.18
CA PHE A 163 -10.79 25.39 -3.60
C PHE A 163 -12.03 25.45 -4.49
N TRP A 164 -13.25 25.26 -3.94
CA TRP A 164 -14.48 25.61 -4.61
C TRP A 164 -14.74 27.12 -4.50
N ASN A 165 -14.37 27.86 -5.55
CA ASN A 165 -14.51 29.33 -5.64
C ASN A 165 -15.97 29.84 -5.76
N ASP A 166 -16.99 29.01 -5.54
CA ASP A 166 -18.38 29.43 -5.78
C ASP A 166 -19.02 30.20 -4.62
N ASN A 167 -18.27 30.54 -3.57
CA ASN A 167 -18.77 31.22 -2.36
C ASN A 167 -19.96 30.49 -1.70
N THR A 168 -20.21 29.21 -1.98
CA THR A 168 -21.20 28.45 -1.22
C THR A 168 -20.67 28.17 0.18
N ALA A 169 -21.45 28.52 1.20
CA ALA A 169 -21.12 28.18 2.57
C ALA A 169 -21.04 26.65 2.71
N PRO A 170 -20.10 26.09 3.50
CA PRO A 170 -20.01 24.66 3.65
C PRO A 170 -21.35 24.11 4.17
N SER A 171 -21.81 23.05 3.51
CA SER A 171 -23.20 22.58 3.50
C SER A 171 -23.74 22.02 4.82
N PHE A 172 -23.03 22.19 5.93
CA PHE A 172 -23.49 21.76 7.25
C PHE A 172 -24.33 22.82 7.98
N LEU A 173 -24.45 24.04 7.43
CA LEU A 173 -25.26 25.13 8.00
C LEU A 173 -26.50 25.50 7.16
N ASP A 174 -26.56 25.11 5.89
CA ASP A 174 -27.73 25.33 5.03
C ASP A 174 -28.51 24.02 4.83
N PRO A 175 -29.75 23.92 5.36
CA PRO A 175 -30.56 22.71 5.21
C PRO A 175 -30.89 22.35 3.75
N ASN A 176 -30.82 23.31 2.82
CA ASN A 176 -31.13 23.16 1.40
C ASN A 176 -29.90 22.97 0.50
N ALA A 177 -28.67 23.09 1.04
CA ALA A 177 -27.46 22.89 0.26
C ALA A 177 -27.25 21.39 -0.08
N PRO A 178 -26.63 21.07 -1.24
CA PRO A 178 -26.14 19.73 -1.53
C PRO A 178 -25.21 19.27 -0.41
N LEU A 179 -25.26 18.00 0.00
CA LEU A 179 -24.29 17.44 0.96
C LEU A 179 -22.86 17.68 0.46
N PRO A 180 -21.87 17.89 1.36
CA PRO A 180 -20.50 18.11 0.94
C PRO A 180 -20.01 16.85 0.24
N LEU A 181 -19.06 17.02 -0.70
CA LEU A 181 -18.53 15.92 -1.49
C LEU A 181 -17.88 14.87 -0.57
N ALA A 182 -18.60 13.77 -0.41
CA ALA A 182 -18.26 12.70 0.51
C ALA A 182 -17.50 11.61 -0.27
N ALA A 183 -16.17 11.57 -0.18
CA ALA A 183 -15.38 10.49 -0.79
C ALA A 183 -15.27 9.30 0.19
N ASN A 184 -15.58 8.09 -0.29
CA ASN A 184 -15.45 6.86 0.51
C ASN A 184 -13.98 6.41 0.55
N TRP A 185 -13.36 6.53 1.73
CA TRP A 185 -11.97 6.11 1.98
C TRP A 185 -11.98 4.81 2.78
N SER A 186 -11.96 3.66 2.12
CA SER A 186 -11.79 2.38 2.81
C SER A 186 -10.30 2.11 3.11
N PRO A 187 -9.97 1.36 4.18
CA PRO A 187 -8.60 0.96 4.46
C PRO A 187 -7.92 0.23 3.31
N PHE A 188 -8.67 -0.64 2.63
CA PHE A 188 -8.19 -1.33 1.45
C PHE A 188 -7.98 -0.36 0.29
N GLY A 189 -8.91 0.56 0.03
CA GLY A 189 -8.76 1.58 -1.02
C GLY A 189 -7.48 2.39 -0.84
N ASP A 190 -7.31 3.01 0.34
CA ASP A 190 -6.12 3.79 0.71
C ASP A 190 -4.82 2.98 0.54
N TRP A 191 -4.77 1.75 1.08
CA TRP A 191 -3.56 0.92 1.01
C TRP A 191 -3.26 0.45 -0.41
N SER A 192 -4.28 -0.04 -1.12
CA SER A 192 -4.13 -0.70 -2.41
C SER A 192 -3.62 0.26 -3.50
N ALA A 193 -3.81 1.57 -3.31
CA ALA A 193 -3.28 2.63 -4.16
C ALA A 193 -1.88 3.13 -3.74
N SER A 194 -1.40 2.76 -2.54
CA SER A 194 -0.09 3.18 -2.03
C SER A 194 1.07 2.56 -2.80
N VAL A 195 2.22 3.24 -2.81
CA VAL A 195 3.46 2.72 -3.42
C VAL A 195 3.90 1.39 -2.81
N LYS A 196 3.51 1.08 -1.56
CA LYS A 196 3.87 -0.18 -0.90
C LYS A 196 3.03 -1.35 -1.37
N ALA A 197 1.70 -1.20 -1.49
CA ALA A 197 0.87 -2.22 -2.13
C ALA A 197 1.25 -2.42 -3.59
N LEU A 198 1.68 -1.35 -4.26
CA LEU A 198 2.13 -1.37 -5.64
C LEU A 198 3.58 -1.82 -5.83
N ALA A 199 4.32 -2.17 -4.77
CA ALA A 199 5.74 -2.49 -4.86
C ALA A 199 6.05 -3.70 -5.77
N GLY A 200 5.13 -4.66 -5.89
CA GLY A 200 5.24 -5.79 -6.82
C GLY A 200 4.93 -5.44 -8.28
N ARG A 201 4.42 -4.22 -8.53
CA ARG A 201 4.10 -3.66 -9.85
C ARG A 201 4.95 -2.43 -10.19
N ASP A 202 5.82 -2.01 -9.28
CA ASP A 202 6.64 -0.80 -9.42
C ASP A 202 7.58 -0.95 -10.62
N PRO A 203 7.42 -0.13 -11.67
CA PRO A 203 8.20 -0.27 -12.88
C PRO A 203 9.66 0.15 -12.72
N ILE A 204 9.96 1.04 -11.76
CA ILE A 204 11.31 1.46 -11.44
C ILE A 204 12.04 0.29 -10.78
N PHE A 205 11.41 -0.31 -9.77
CA PHE A 205 11.95 -1.46 -9.05
C PHE A 205 12.12 -2.69 -9.94
N LEU A 206 11.13 -3.06 -10.75
CA LEU A 206 11.23 -4.25 -11.59
C LEU A 206 12.33 -4.10 -12.66
N ALA A 207 12.48 -2.90 -13.24
CA ALA A 207 13.57 -2.62 -14.17
C ALA A 207 14.94 -2.70 -13.48
N GLN A 208 15.03 -2.16 -12.26
CA GLN A 208 16.22 -2.24 -11.42
C GLN A 208 16.63 -3.70 -11.14
N VAL A 209 15.68 -4.54 -10.70
CA VAL A 209 15.92 -5.97 -10.46
C VAL A 209 16.41 -6.65 -11.73
N GLU A 210 15.78 -6.37 -12.88
CA GLU A 210 16.17 -6.93 -14.17
C GLU A 210 17.63 -6.56 -14.55
N THR A 211 18.02 -5.30 -14.34
CA THR A 211 19.40 -4.85 -14.53
C THR A 211 20.38 -5.53 -13.55
N THR A 212 20.03 -5.60 -12.26
CA THR A 212 20.89 -6.22 -11.22
C THR A 212 21.12 -7.71 -11.49
N ARG A 213 20.10 -8.44 -11.98
CA ARG A 213 20.23 -9.86 -12.39
C ARG A 213 21.26 -10.04 -13.50
N LYS A 214 21.25 -9.15 -14.49
CA LYS A 214 22.17 -9.19 -15.64
C LYS A 214 23.63 -9.09 -15.17
N LEU A 215 23.88 -8.27 -14.16
CA LEU A 215 25.20 -8.06 -13.55
C LEU A 215 25.57 -9.13 -12.50
N SER A 216 24.64 -10.02 -12.16
CA SER A 216 24.88 -11.19 -11.29
C SER A 216 24.49 -12.49 -12.02
N PRO A 217 25.07 -12.77 -13.20
CA PRO A 217 24.57 -13.81 -14.12
C PRO A 217 24.66 -15.23 -13.58
N HIS A 218 25.49 -15.46 -12.56
CA HIS A 218 25.63 -16.76 -11.91
C HIS A 218 24.54 -17.06 -10.88
N GLN A 219 23.75 -16.06 -10.46
CA GLN A 219 22.71 -16.18 -9.44
C GLN A 219 21.49 -15.25 -9.66
N PRO A 220 20.91 -15.18 -10.87
CA PRO A 220 19.79 -14.27 -11.16
C PRO A 220 18.55 -14.58 -10.31
N THR A 221 18.28 -15.86 -10.04
CA THR A 221 17.19 -16.31 -9.16
C THR A 221 17.41 -15.89 -7.70
N THR A 222 18.66 -15.88 -7.23
CA THR A 222 18.99 -15.42 -5.87
C THR A 222 18.72 -13.91 -5.75
N VAL A 223 19.06 -13.13 -6.78
CA VAL A 223 18.74 -11.69 -6.84
C VAL A 223 17.24 -11.46 -6.77
N ASP A 224 16.46 -12.17 -7.59
CA ASP A 224 15.00 -12.03 -7.58
C ASP A 224 14.42 -12.33 -6.19
N ASN A 225 14.78 -13.48 -5.62
CA ASN A 225 14.27 -13.93 -4.33
C ASN A 225 14.72 -13.00 -3.19
N LEU A 226 15.92 -12.40 -3.28
CA LEU A 226 16.42 -11.40 -2.35
C LEU A 226 15.60 -10.11 -2.41
N CYS A 227 15.40 -9.54 -3.60
CA CYS A 227 14.73 -8.25 -3.75
C CYS A 227 13.22 -8.36 -3.52
N LEU A 228 12.58 -9.42 -4.01
CA LEU A 228 11.14 -9.66 -3.84
C LEU A 228 10.76 -10.05 -2.42
N ARG A 229 11.74 -10.41 -1.57
CA ARG A 229 11.50 -10.50 -0.12
C ARG A 229 10.99 -9.19 0.47
N CYS A 230 11.41 -8.05 -0.07
CA CYS A 230 11.02 -6.72 0.41
C CYS A 230 9.83 -6.15 -0.36
N HIS A 231 9.77 -6.37 -1.69
CA HIS A 231 8.77 -5.77 -2.56
C HIS A 231 7.52 -6.65 -2.78
N SER A 232 7.62 -7.94 -2.53
CA SER A 232 6.55 -8.94 -2.67
C SER A 232 6.59 -9.97 -1.52
N PRO A 233 6.65 -9.53 -0.24
CA PRO A 233 6.96 -10.39 0.89
C PRO A 233 6.04 -11.59 1.01
N LEU A 234 4.73 -11.47 0.74
CA LEU A 234 3.83 -12.62 0.83
C LEU A 234 4.15 -13.72 -0.19
N GLY A 235 4.30 -13.34 -1.47
CA GLY A 235 4.64 -14.28 -2.53
C GLY A 235 5.97 -14.97 -2.25
N GLN A 236 6.96 -14.19 -1.81
CA GLN A 236 8.28 -14.74 -1.46
C GLN A 236 8.23 -15.67 -0.25
N ARG A 237 7.52 -15.32 0.83
CA ARG A 237 7.41 -16.15 2.04
C ARG A 237 6.62 -17.42 1.80
N GLN A 238 5.55 -17.36 1.00
CA GLN A 238 4.78 -18.53 0.58
C GLN A 238 5.65 -19.48 -0.26
N ALA A 239 6.37 -18.96 -1.25
CA ALA A 239 7.28 -19.76 -2.04
C ALA A 239 8.37 -20.41 -1.16
N GLN A 240 8.91 -19.66 -0.20
CA GLN A 240 9.92 -20.16 0.73
C GLN A 240 9.39 -21.28 1.63
N SER A 241 8.16 -21.17 2.17
CA SER A 241 7.56 -22.26 2.98
C SER A 241 7.34 -23.53 2.15
N GLU A 242 7.17 -23.38 0.83
CA GLU A 242 7.05 -24.45 -0.15
C GLU A 242 8.40 -24.92 -0.72
N HIS A 243 9.53 -24.45 -0.15
CA HIS A 243 10.89 -24.80 -0.56
C HIS A 243 11.19 -24.49 -2.04
N ARG A 244 10.63 -23.39 -2.57
CA ARG A 244 10.86 -22.89 -3.93
C ARG A 244 11.34 -21.43 -3.92
N PRO A 245 12.21 -21.02 -4.87
CA PRO A 245 12.58 -19.62 -5.01
C PRO A 245 11.41 -18.82 -5.58
N PHE A 246 11.30 -17.56 -5.16
CA PHE A 246 10.34 -16.62 -5.75
C PHE A 246 11.05 -15.70 -6.73
N THR A 247 10.67 -15.81 -8.00
CA THR A 247 11.28 -15.07 -9.10
C THR A 247 10.29 -14.09 -9.72
N HIS A 248 10.77 -12.97 -10.28
CA HIS A 248 9.87 -11.93 -10.79
C HIS A 248 9.04 -12.40 -12.00
N ASP A 249 9.43 -13.46 -12.71
CA ASP A 249 8.61 -14.07 -13.77
C ASP A 249 7.30 -14.66 -13.22
N LEU A 250 7.26 -15.07 -11.94
CA LEU A 250 6.03 -15.50 -11.28
C LEU A 250 4.99 -14.38 -11.21
N LEU A 251 5.41 -13.11 -11.27
CA LEU A 251 4.47 -11.98 -11.34
C LEU A 251 3.63 -12.03 -12.62
N TYR A 252 4.03 -12.74 -13.67
CA TYR A 252 3.23 -12.93 -14.89
C TYR A 252 2.35 -14.17 -14.86
N ALA A 253 2.44 -14.99 -13.81
CA ALA A 253 1.65 -16.20 -13.70
C ALA A 253 0.17 -15.86 -13.44
N THR A 254 -0.70 -16.49 -14.23
CA THR A 254 -2.15 -16.45 -14.17
C THR A 254 -2.71 -17.87 -14.17
N PRO A 255 -3.97 -18.08 -13.75
CA PRO A 255 -4.60 -19.40 -13.86
C PRO A 255 -4.54 -19.97 -15.28
N ASP A 256 -4.72 -19.12 -16.29
CA ASP A 256 -4.73 -19.52 -17.70
C ASP A 256 -3.38 -20.02 -18.20
N ASN A 257 -2.28 -19.39 -17.80
CA ASN A 257 -0.94 -19.73 -18.26
C ASN A 257 -0.17 -20.69 -17.32
N SER A 258 -0.79 -21.07 -16.19
CA SER A 258 -0.17 -21.90 -15.14
C SER A 258 -0.94 -23.20 -14.86
N GLN A 259 -1.71 -23.72 -15.80
CA GLN A 259 -2.52 -24.93 -15.61
C GLN A 259 -1.72 -26.17 -15.15
N ALA A 260 -0.45 -26.27 -15.57
CA ALA A 260 0.45 -27.37 -15.19
C ALA A 260 1.03 -27.24 -13.77
N ASP A 261 1.14 -26.03 -13.24
CA ASP A 261 1.51 -25.74 -11.85
C ASP A 261 0.66 -24.56 -11.34
N PRO A 262 -0.60 -24.82 -10.92
CA PRO A 262 -1.53 -23.78 -10.51
C PRO A 262 -1.02 -22.91 -9.35
N GLU A 263 -0.08 -23.43 -8.55
CA GLU A 263 0.51 -22.68 -7.44
C GLU A 263 1.33 -21.47 -7.94
N ARG A 264 1.86 -21.51 -9.18
CA ARG A 264 2.52 -20.32 -9.77
C ARG A 264 1.56 -19.13 -9.85
N ALA A 265 0.29 -19.36 -10.19
CA ALA A 265 -0.71 -18.30 -10.26
C ALA A 265 -1.02 -17.70 -8.88
N VAL A 266 -1.07 -18.55 -7.84
CA VAL A 266 -1.25 -18.12 -6.44
C VAL A 266 -0.08 -17.28 -5.97
N LEU A 267 1.15 -17.74 -6.21
CA LEU A 267 2.37 -17.00 -5.89
C LEU A 267 2.46 -15.68 -6.67
N GLY A 268 2.06 -15.68 -7.94
CA GLY A 268 1.97 -14.47 -8.76
C GLY A 268 0.96 -13.46 -8.20
N ALA A 269 -0.22 -13.92 -7.79
CA ALA A 269 -1.25 -13.10 -7.15
C ALA A 269 -0.74 -12.47 -5.84
N LEU A 270 -0.14 -13.27 -4.95
CA LEU A 270 0.48 -12.77 -3.71
C LEU A 270 1.65 -11.81 -3.99
N GLY A 271 2.38 -12.03 -5.07
CA GLY A 271 3.50 -11.18 -5.45
C GLY A 271 3.10 -9.81 -5.96
N ARG A 272 2.06 -9.75 -6.79
CA ARG A 272 1.53 -8.50 -7.37
C ARG A 272 0.78 -7.63 -6.37
N ASP A 273 0.28 -8.22 -5.28
CA ASP A 273 -0.29 -7.53 -4.12
C ASP A 273 0.78 -6.82 -3.25
N GLY A 274 2.06 -6.95 -3.62
CA GLY A 274 3.18 -6.19 -3.07
C GLY A 274 3.36 -6.37 -1.56
N VAL A 275 3.61 -5.26 -0.86
CA VAL A 275 3.51 -5.22 0.60
C VAL A 275 2.02 -5.11 0.95
N SER A 276 1.39 -6.25 1.21
CA SER A 276 -0.05 -6.36 1.44
C SER A 276 -0.50 -6.02 2.87
N CYS A 277 -1.82 -5.92 3.08
CA CYS A 277 -2.40 -5.84 4.42
C CYS A 277 -1.91 -7.00 5.30
N SER A 278 -1.95 -8.22 4.77
CA SER A 278 -1.54 -9.41 5.54
C SER A 278 -0.06 -9.39 5.88
N ALA A 279 0.81 -8.78 5.07
CA ALA A 279 2.24 -8.67 5.39
C ALA A 279 2.45 -7.81 6.66
N CYS A 280 1.84 -6.62 6.72
CA CYS A 280 1.89 -5.73 7.89
C CYS A 280 1.22 -6.37 9.12
N HIS A 281 0.03 -6.91 8.94
CA HIS A 281 -0.73 -7.55 10.02
C HIS A 281 -0.21 -8.95 10.39
N SER A 282 0.86 -9.45 9.77
CA SER A 282 1.56 -10.66 10.21
C SER A 282 2.79 -10.36 11.06
N VAL A 283 3.20 -9.10 11.23
CA VAL A 283 4.36 -8.76 12.07
C VAL A 283 4.09 -9.19 13.52
N ALA A 284 4.84 -10.17 14.02
CA ALA A 284 4.68 -10.71 15.37
C ALA A 284 6.02 -11.29 15.89
N PRO A 285 6.21 -11.38 17.22
CA PRO A 285 7.38 -12.05 17.79
C PRO A 285 7.49 -13.51 17.35
N SER A 286 8.72 -14.00 17.24
CA SER A 286 9.00 -15.40 16.85
C SER A 286 8.41 -16.42 17.84
N SER A 287 8.31 -16.06 19.13
CA SER A 287 7.65 -16.86 20.17
C SER A 287 6.12 -16.83 20.12
N GLY A 288 5.53 -16.03 19.22
CA GLY A 288 4.09 -15.71 19.19
C GLY A 288 3.71 -14.57 20.15
N GLN A 289 2.44 -14.16 20.09
CA GLN A 289 1.86 -13.14 20.99
C GLN A 289 1.60 -13.71 22.41
N PRO A 290 1.59 -12.87 23.46
CA PRO A 290 1.82 -11.43 23.43
C PRO A 290 3.31 -11.04 23.36
N TRP A 291 3.63 -9.94 22.70
CA TRP A 291 4.93 -9.28 22.81
C TRP A 291 5.20 -8.81 24.25
N ASN A 292 6.37 -9.13 24.80
CA ASN A 292 6.73 -8.81 26.19
C ASN A 292 7.35 -7.41 26.38
N GLY A 293 7.42 -6.60 25.33
CA GLY A 293 8.01 -5.26 25.36
C GLY A 293 9.54 -5.21 25.29
N THR A 294 10.21 -6.35 25.18
CA THR A 294 11.69 -6.45 25.18
C THR A 294 12.25 -7.25 24.01
N ASP A 295 11.44 -8.11 23.39
CA ASP A 295 11.83 -8.88 22.21
C ASP A 295 11.60 -8.10 20.91
N TYR A 296 12.62 -7.37 20.45
CA TYR A 296 12.52 -6.60 19.21
C TYR A 296 12.73 -7.42 17.93
N THR A 297 12.90 -8.75 18.02
CA THR A 297 13.07 -9.60 16.82
C THR A 297 11.87 -9.56 15.88
N ALA A 298 10.68 -9.22 16.41
CA ALA A 298 9.49 -8.95 15.62
C ALA A 298 9.68 -7.81 14.59
N PHE A 299 10.51 -6.82 14.90
CA PHE A 299 10.68 -5.58 14.13
C PHE A 299 12.04 -5.44 13.46
N TYR A 300 13.05 -6.17 13.94
CA TYR A 300 14.38 -6.12 13.35
C TYR A 300 14.84 -7.47 12.80
N GLY A 301 14.08 -8.53 13.07
CA GLY A 301 14.46 -9.90 12.71
C GLY A 301 15.37 -10.55 13.76
N THR A 302 15.68 -11.83 13.52
CA THR A 302 16.64 -12.60 14.32
C THR A 302 18.07 -12.28 13.91
N THR A 303 19.01 -12.41 14.87
CA THR A 303 20.46 -12.27 14.63
C THR A 303 21.14 -13.60 14.31
N SER A 304 20.43 -14.73 14.49
CA SER A 304 20.89 -16.09 14.17
C SER A 304 19.92 -16.76 13.19
N GLY A 305 20.40 -17.74 12.42
CA GLY A 305 19.66 -18.42 11.35
C GLY A 305 19.26 -17.46 10.23
N THR A 306 20.02 -16.37 10.03
CA THR A 306 19.66 -15.37 9.04
C THR A 306 19.96 -15.86 7.63
N ILE A 307 19.32 -15.23 6.64
CA ILE A 307 19.63 -15.40 5.21
C ILE A 307 21.12 -15.17 4.86
N PHE A 308 21.84 -14.43 5.71
CA PHE A 308 23.24 -14.08 5.51
C PHE A 308 24.20 -14.89 6.40
N GLY A 309 23.69 -15.89 7.12
CA GLY A 309 24.41 -16.64 8.15
C GLY A 309 24.33 -16.00 9.55
N ASP A 310 25.06 -16.55 10.52
CA ASP A 310 25.03 -16.14 11.94
C ASP A 310 25.98 -14.97 12.28
N ASP A 311 26.92 -14.64 11.38
CA ASP A 311 27.97 -13.63 11.60
C ASP A 311 27.72 -12.30 10.84
N VAL A 312 26.46 -11.87 10.77
CA VAL A 312 26.04 -10.67 10.00
C VAL A 312 26.83 -9.42 10.41
N SER A 313 27.03 -9.16 11.72
CA SER A 313 27.81 -8.01 12.18
C SER A 313 29.27 -8.05 11.72
N ALA A 314 29.87 -9.23 11.55
CA ALA A 314 31.24 -9.37 11.06
C ALA A 314 31.34 -9.13 9.54
N ARG A 315 30.25 -9.34 8.80
CA ARG A 315 30.14 -9.02 7.37
C ARG A 315 29.82 -7.56 7.08
N LEU A 316 29.23 -6.85 8.04
CA LEU A 316 28.89 -5.43 7.97
C LEU A 316 30.05 -4.50 8.38
N LYS A 317 31.21 -5.05 8.71
CA LYS A 317 32.35 -4.27 9.20
C LYS A 317 33.67 -4.81 8.69
N LEU A 318 34.67 -3.94 8.70
CA LEU A 318 36.06 -4.26 8.40
C LEU A 318 36.79 -4.81 9.64
N PRO A 319 37.87 -5.58 9.47
CA PRO A 319 38.68 -6.08 10.59
C PRO A 319 39.21 -4.98 11.52
N SER A 320 39.45 -3.78 11.00
CA SER A 320 39.93 -2.62 11.77
C SER A 320 38.83 -1.95 12.61
N GLU A 321 37.56 -2.24 12.33
CA GLU A 321 36.43 -1.60 12.99
C GLU A 321 36.05 -2.35 14.28
N THR A 322 36.04 -1.59 15.38
CA THR A 322 35.76 -2.12 16.72
C THR A 322 34.27 -2.07 17.08
N VAL A 323 33.50 -1.20 16.42
CA VAL A 323 32.06 -1.06 16.65
C VAL A 323 31.31 -2.19 15.93
N LEU A 324 30.34 -2.78 16.62
CA LEU A 324 29.47 -3.79 16.03
C LEU A 324 28.22 -3.10 15.46
N PRO A 325 27.98 -3.16 14.14
CA PRO A 325 26.74 -2.65 13.56
C PRO A 325 25.56 -3.59 13.88
N PRO A 326 24.32 -3.08 14.02
CA PRO A 326 23.12 -3.89 14.27
C PRO A 326 22.89 -4.99 13.21
N PRO A 327 22.98 -6.29 13.56
CA PRO A 327 22.95 -7.42 12.61
C PRO A 327 21.53 -7.80 12.17
N PHE A 328 20.75 -6.85 11.69
CA PHE A 328 19.32 -7.02 11.41
C PHE A 328 19.06 -6.97 9.89
N PRO A 329 19.18 -8.13 9.19
CA PRO A 329 19.22 -8.16 7.73
C PRO A 329 17.86 -8.01 7.05
N PHE A 330 16.79 -8.30 7.80
CA PHE A 330 15.42 -8.07 7.39
C PHE A 330 14.53 -7.91 8.62
N THR A 331 13.58 -6.99 8.51
CA THR A 331 12.99 -6.31 9.65
C THR A 331 11.64 -6.86 10.10
N SER A 332 11.27 -8.10 9.78
CA SER A 332 10.29 -8.77 10.66
C SER A 332 10.37 -10.28 10.60
N SER A 333 10.18 -10.91 11.76
CA SER A 333 9.53 -12.21 11.80
C SER A 333 8.07 -12.00 11.41
N MET A 334 7.76 -12.09 10.13
CA MET A 334 6.37 -12.28 9.70
C MET A 334 5.91 -13.60 10.29
N ASN A 335 4.78 -13.60 10.98
CA ASN A 335 4.17 -14.78 11.56
C ASN A 335 4.00 -15.83 10.45
N LEU A 336 4.82 -16.88 10.51
CA LEU A 336 4.71 -18.05 9.64
C LEU A 336 3.56 -18.97 10.09
N ARG A 337 2.48 -18.42 10.66
CA ARG A 337 1.16 -19.06 10.79
C ARG A 337 0.16 -18.40 9.82
N PRO A 338 0.26 -18.67 8.51
CA PRO A 338 -0.58 -18.00 7.53
C PRO A 338 -2.07 -18.30 7.72
N GLY A 339 -2.89 -17.25 7.57
CA GLY A 339 -4.30 -17.23 7.92
C GLY A 339 -4.61 -16.37 9.14
N THR A 340 -3.63 -16.12 10.01
CA THR A 340 -3.80 -15.27 11.19
C THR A 340 -3.36 -13.83 10.94
N ILE A 341 -4.31 -12.91 11.04
CA ILE A 341 -4.14 -11.45 10.99
C ILE A 341 -4.07 -10.93 12.42
N VAL A 342 -3.12 -10.05 12.71
CA VAL A 342 -2.99 -9.38 14.02
C VAL A 342 -3.61 -8.00 13.92
N GLY A 343 -4.70 -7.74 14.64
CA GLY A 343 -5.36 -6.44 14.70
C GLY A 343 -4.82 -5.55 15.82
N PRO A 344 -4.91 -4.21 15.70
CA PRO A 344 -4.37 -3.28 16.70
C PRO A 344 -5.19 -3.19 17.99
N ASP A 345 -6.42 -3.70 18.00
CA ASP A 345 -7.39 -3.48 19.08
C ASP A 345 -7.91 -4.76 19.73
N THR A 346 -8.39 -4.63 20.96
CA THR A 346 -9.19 -5.66 21.64
C THR A 346 -10.66 -5.65 21.17
N HIS A 347 -11.36 -6.75 21.42
CA HIS A 347 -12.81 -6.93 21.13
C HIS A 347 -13.19 -6.71 19.65
N LEU A 348 -12.30 -7.10 18.72
CA LEU A 348 -12.63 -7.12 17.29
C LEU A 348 -13.67 -8.21 17.02
N ASN A 349 -14.70 -7.90 16.20
CA ASN A 349 -15.60 -8.94 15.71
C ASN A 349 -14.84 -9.80 14.69
N LYS A 350 -14.59 -11.07 15.04
CA LYS A 350 -13.78 -12.00 14.26
C LYS A 350 -14.60 -12.81 13.26
N GLN A 351 -15.92 -12.80 13.35
CA GLN A 351 -16.78 -13.74 12.62
C GLN A 351 -16.77 -13.52 11.10
N PRO A 352 -16.87 -12.28 10.56
CA PRO A 352 -16.76 -12.04 9.12
C PRO A 352 -15.39 -12.44 8.57
N MET A 353 -14.32 -12.15 9.32
CA MET A 353 -12.96 -12.54 8.96
C MET A 353 -12.80 -14.05 8.90
N ALA A 354 -13.31 -14.77 9.91
CA ALA A 354 -13.25 -16.22 9.97
C ALA A 354 -13.99 -16.87 8.78
N ALA A 355 -15.14 -16.30 8.39
CA ALA A 355 -15.87 -16.74 7.21
C ALA A 355 -15.10 -16.52 5.89
N ALA A 356 -14.25 -15.48 5.85
CA ALA A 356 -13.33 -15.22 4.74
C ALA A 356 -12.00 -16.00 4.83
N GLY A 357 -11.86 -16.95 5.77
CA GLY A 357 -10.64 -17.72 5.96
C GLY A 357 -9.53 -16.97 6.71
N LEU A 358 -9.88 -15.99 7.54
CA LEU A 358 -8.95 -15.22 8.36
C LEU A 358 -9.19 -15.46 9.85
N SER A 359 -8.17 -15.87 10.60
CA SER A 359 -8.17 -15.82 12.06
C SER A 359 -7.67 -14.46 12.52
N LEU A 360 -8.26 -13.91 13.58
CA LEU A 360 -7.90 -12.59 14.10
C LEU A 360 -7.30 -12.71 15.50
N GLU A 361 -6.06 -12.27 15.65
CA GLU A 361 -5.38 -12.05 16.92
C GLU A 361 -5.35 -10.55 17.25
N THR A 362 -5.02 -10.20 18.48
CA THR A 362 -4.82 -8.82 18.89
C THR A 362 -3.34 -8.60 19.18
N ALA A 363 -2.77 -7.55 18.61
CA ALA A 363 -1.40 -7.13 18.89
C ALA A 363 -1.27 -6.79 20.36
N ALA A 364 -0.21 -7.30 20.99
CA ALA A 364 0.12 -6.94 22.36
C ALA A 364 0.32 -5.44 22.53
N THR A 365 -0.02 -4.96 23.73
CA THR A 365 0.13 -3.57 24.12
C THR A 365 1.28 -3.42 25.12
N VAL A 366 2.11 -2.39 24.92
CA VAL A 366 3.15 -1.98 25.86
C VAL A 366 2.91 -0.53 26.22
N GLY A 367 2.87 -0.24 27.53
CA GLY A 367 2.49 1.10 28.00
C GLY A 367 1.07 1.53 27.61
N GLY A 368 0.18 0.60 27.26
CA GLY A 368 -1.19 0.89 26.82
C GLY A 368 -1.37 1.10 25.31
N HIS A 369 -0.28 1.05 24.53
CA HIS A 369 -0.31 1.24 23.07
C HIS A 369 0.02 -0.07 22.34
N SER A 370 -0.76 -0.39 21.30
CA SER A 370 -0.49 -1.52 20.41
C SER A 370 0.75 -1.21 19.55
N TYR A 371 1.64 -2.18 19.36
CA TYR A 371 2.81 -1.98 18.50
C TYR A 371 2.44 -1.73 17.02
N LEU A 372 1.24 -2.12 16.59
CA LEU A 372 0.70 -1.81 15.25
C LEU A 372 0.22 -0.35 15.11
N ARG A 373 0.12 0.37 16.23
CA ARG A 373 -0.16 1.82 16.28
C ARG A 373 1.08 2.64 16.64
N ASP A 374 2.25 2.01 16.71
CA ASP A 374 3.51 2.63 17.04
C ASP A 374 4.45 2.63 15.83
N SER A 375 5.31 3.65 15.72
CA SER A 375 6.30 3.74 14.64
C SER A 375 7.36 2.64 14.69
N MET A 376 7.41 1.84 15.76
CA MET A 376 8.18 0.59 15.81
C MET A 376 7.88 -0.33 14.63
N VAL A 377 6.63 -0.38 14.13
CA VAL A 377 6.29 -1.16 12.93
C VAL A 377 6.99 -0.62 11.68
N CYS A 378 7.34 0.67 11.60
CA CYS A 378 8.10 1.21 10.47
C CYS A 378 9.53 0.67 10.44
N GLY A 379 10.09 0.40 11.62
CA GLY A 379 11.33 -0.35 11.78
C GLY A 379 11.28 -1.68 11.05
N SER A 380 10.08 -2.25 10.86
CA SER A 380 9.88 -3.55 10.25
C SER A 380 10.16 -3.66 8.74
N CYS A 381 10.39 -2.52 8.10
CA CYS A 381 10.61 -2.41 6.66
C CYS A 381 11.70 -1.38 6.29
N HIS A 382 12.01 -0.42 7.17
CA HIS A 382 12.90 0.72 6.89
C HIS A 382 14.31 0.57 7.47
N VAL A 383 14.76 -0.68 7.59
CA VAL A 383 16.17 -1.07 7.73
C VAL A 383 16.42 -2.22 6.76
N VAL A 384 17.25 -1.98 5.75
CA VAL A 384 17.51 -2.92 4.66
C VAL A 384 19.01 -3.16 4.56
N ILE A 385 19.42 -4.43 4.61
CA ILE A 385 20.80 -4.84 4.41
C ILE A 385 20.89 -5.65 3.11
N LEU A 386 21.86 -5.30 2.28
CA LEU A 386 22.14 -5.98 1.02
C LEU A 386 23.63 -6.36 0.91
N PRO A 387 23.96 -7.44 0.19
CA PRO A 387 25.34 -7.81 -0.08
C PRO A 387 25.97 -6.92 -1.15
N LYS A 388 27.25 -6.61 -0.97
CA LYS A 388 28.12 -5.98 -1.95
C LYS A 388 28.74 -7.06 -2.83
N VAL A 389 28.05 -7.42 -3.92
CA VAL A 389 28.41 -8.52 -4.81
C VAL A 389 29.31 -8.00 -5.93
N PRO A 390 30.58 -8.47 -6.03
CA PRO A 390 31.45 -8.11 -7.14
C PRO A 390 30.82 -8.45 -8.50
N THR A 391 31.05 -7.61 -9.51
CA THR A 391 30.39 -7.73 -10.83
C THR A 391 30.66 -9.08 -11.52
N ASN A 392 31.80 -9.71 -11.25
CA ASN A 392 32.17 -11.03 -11.81
C ASN A 392 32.18 -12.17 -10.77
N TYR A 393 31.39 -12.01 -9.70
CA TYR A 393 31.30 -12.98 -8.62
C TYR A 393 30.85 -14.35 -9.14
N ARG A 394 31.65 -15.38 -8.85
CA ARG A 394 31.45 -16.76 -9.31
C ARG A 394 32.07 -17.75 -8.32
N PRO A 395 31.65 -19.02 -8.32
CA PRO A 395 32.21 -20.05 -7.43
C PRO A 395 33.74 -20.09 -7.48
N SER A 396 34.37 -20.08 -6.31
CA SER A 396 35.84 -20.14 -6.17
C SER A 396 36.61 -19.00 -6.86
N MET A 397 35.97 -17.86 -7.14
CA MET A 397 36.67 -16.67 -7.65
C MET A 397 37.81 -16.28 -6.70
N PRO A 398 39.05 -16.06 -7.19
CA PRO A 398 40.13 -15.54 -6.36
C PRO A 398 39.77 -14.18 -5.77
N ILE A 399 39.91 -14.02 -4.45
CA ILE A 399 39.61 -12.73 -3.78
C ILE A 399 40.56 -11.63 -4.30
N ALA A 400 41.79 -12.00 -4.66
CA ALA A 400 42.75 -11.11 -5.28
C ALA A 400 42.22 -10.45 -6.58
N GLU A 401 41.29 -11.07 -7.31
CA GLU A 401 40.67 -10.45 -8.48
C GLU A 401 39.76 -9.28 -8.10
N ALA A 402 39.03 -9.38 -6.97
CA ALA A 402 38.20 -8.30 -6.46
C ALA A 402 39.06 -7.19 -5.82
N GLU A 403 40.06 -7.57 -5.03
CA GLU A 403 41.02 -6.63 -4.41
C GLU A 403 41.81 -5.83 -5.45
N ALA A 404 42.16 -6.45 -6.59
CA ALA A 404 42.88 -5.77 -7.67
C ALA A 404 42.11 -4.59 -8.28
N LYS A 405 40.80 -4.46 -8.04
CA LYS A 405 39.99 -3.32 -8.47
C LYS A 405 39.99 -2.15 -7.48
N GLY A 406 40.49 -2.36 -6.25
CA GLY A 406 40.81 -1.30 -5.30
C GLY A 406 39.66 -0.78 -4.43
N VAL A 407 38.40 -1.14 -4.72
CA VAL A 407 37.24 -0.71 -3.91
C VAL A 407 36.73 -1.81 -2.98
N TYR A 408 36.78 -3.08 -3.40
CA TYR A 408 36.43 -4.21 -2.55
C TYR A 408 37.36 -4.26 -1.32
N GLN A 409 36.76 -4.36 -0.13
CA GLN A 409 37.48 -4.53 1.12
C GLN A 409 37.07 -5.85 1.78
N ARG A 410 38.03 -6.57 2.36
CA ARG A 410 37.74 -7.83 3.05
C ARG A 410 36.96 -7.53 4.34
N PRO A 411 35.73 -8.05 4.50
CA PRO A 411 35.00 -7.90 5.76
C PRO A 411 35.65 -8.71 6.88
N ALA A 412 35.33 -8.39 8.14
CA ALA A 412 35.88 -9.06 9.32
C ALA A 412 35.55 -10.57 9.39
N SER A 413 34.47 -10.98 8.75
CA SER A 413 34.07 -12.38 8.57
C SER A 413 34.98 -13.17 7.61
N CYS A 414 35.70 -12.50 6.71
CA CYS A 414 36.56 -13.15 5.73
C CYS A 414 37.92 -13.51 6.36
N ALA A 415 38.20 -14.82 6.50
CA ALA A 415 39.44 -15.26 7.11
C ALA A 415 40.67 -14.80 6.31
N GLN A 416 41.73 -14.36 6.99
CA GLN A 416 42.93 -13.84 6.32
C GLN A 416 43.62 -14.86 5.41
N ASN A 417 43.51 -16.16 5.73
CA ASN A 417 44.07 -17.25 4.93
C ASN A 417 43.14 -17.71 3.79
N GLN A 418 41.93 -17.16 3.70
CA GLN A 418 41.00 -17.48 2.62
C GLN A 418 41.44 -16.76 1.34
N THR A 419 41.69 -17.52 0.28
CA THR A 419 42.21 -16.98 -0.99
C THR A 419 41.15 -16.86 -2.08
N THR A 420 39.99 -17.49 -1.90
CA THR A 420 38.88 -17.50 -2.86
C THR A 420 37.55 -17.22 -2.17
N PHE A 421 36.60 -16.65 -2.91
CA PHE A 421 35.18 -16.69 -2.57
C PHE A 421 34.69 -18.15 -2.46
N SER A 422 33.51 -18.33 -1.87
CA SER A 422 32.92 -19.64 -1.59
C SER A 422 32.84 -20.51 -2.84
N SER A 423 33.13 -21.80 -2.68
CA SER A 423 32.99 -22.79 -3.75
C SER A 423 31.54 -23.11 -4.08
N THR A 424 30.59 -22.82 -3.20
CA THR A 424 29.15 -22.88 -3.53
C THR A 424 28.75 -21.74 -4.46
N GLY A 425 29.52 -20.64 -4.44
CA GLY A 425 29.23 -19.41 -5.14
C GLY A 425 27.87 -18.84 -4.79
N ASP A 426 27.42 -18.96 -3.53
CA ASP A 426 26.24 -18.28 -2.98
C ASP A 426 26.68 -17.00 -2.27
N PHE A 427 26.34 -15.82 -2.81
CA PHE A 427 26.80 -14.55 -2.24
C PHE A 427 26.06 -14.20 -0.95
N LEU A 428 24.90 -14.83 -0.69
CA LEU A 428 24.14 -14.60 0.51
C LEU A 428 24.87 -15.17 1.71
N THR A 429 25.58 -16.28 1.60
CA THR A 429 26.23 -16.95 2.75
C THR A 429 27.76 -16.90 2.72
N ASP A 430 28.36 -16.35 1.67
CA ASP A 430 29.81 -16.21 1.56
C ASP A 430 30.37 -15.22 2.61
N PRO A 431 31.26 -15.65 3.52
CA PRO A 431 31.84 -14.78 4.54
C PRO A 431 32.75 -13.68 3.97
N CYS A 432 33.17 -13.78 2.71
CA CYS A 432 33.97 -12.76 2.03
C CYS A 432 33.14 -11.79 1.18
N VAL A 433 31.82 -11.98 1.08
CA VAL A 433 30.93 -10.97 0.51
C VAL A 433 30.50 -10.02 1.63
N GLU A 434 30.91 -8.75 1.55
CA GLU A 434 30.56 -7.70 2.50
C GLU A 434 29.05 -7.38 2.44
N LEU A 435 28.48 -6.93 3.55
CA LEU A 435 27.12 -6.41 3.64
C LEU A 435 27.13 -4.90 3.88
N ALA A 436 26.11 -4.18 3.40
CA ALA A 436 25.86 -2.79 3.76
C ALA A 436 24.38 -2.51 3.94
N TYR A 437 24.09 -1.42 4.65
CA TYR A 437 22.74 -0.88 4.70
C TYR A 437 22.42 -0.16 3.39
N GLU A 438 21.37 -0.58 2.72
CA GLU A 438 20.83 0.11 1.55
C GLU A 438 19.88 1.24 1.96
N GLN A 439 19.10 1.02 3.03
CA GLN A 439 18.18 2.00 3.58
C GLN A 439 18.24 2.03 5.10
N THR A 440 18.38 3.24 5.66
CA THR A 440 18.48 3.51 7.11
C THR A 440 17.45 4.52 7.61
N THR A 441 16.35 4.78 6.89
CA THR A 441 15.36 5.82 7.23
C THR A 441 14.86 5.72 8.68
N TYR A 442 14.65 4.50 9.19
CA TYR A 442 14.22 4.31 10.57
C TYR A 442 15.32 4.64 11.58
N PHE A 443 16.58 4.33 11.27
CA PHE A 443 17.73 4.69 12.11
C PHE A 443 17.99 6.20 12.12
N GLU A 444 17.81 6.86 10.97
CA GLU A 444 17.86 8.32 10.86
C GLU A 444 16.80 8.96 11.77
N TRP A 445 15.59 8.38 11.84
CA TRP A 445 14.53 8.83 12.76
C TRP A 445 14.86 8.57 14.23
N LEU A 446 15.32 7.37 14.58
CA LEU A 446 15.69 7.06 15.96
C LEU A 446 16.81 7.95 16.49
N ASN A 447 17.72 8.40 15.63
CA ASN A 447 18.81 9.29 16.03
C ASN A 447 18.42 10.79 16.01
N SER A 448 17.17 11.16 15.69
CA SER A 448 16.71 12.56 15.64
C SER A 448 15.91 12.98 16.89
N GLY A 449 15.58 14.27 16.98
CA GLY A 449 14.71 14.79 18.04
C GLY A 449 13.27 14.29 17.95
N TYR A 450 12.83 13.83 16.78
CA TYR A 450 11.46 13.39 16.54
C TYR A 450 11.11 12.10 17.28
N ALA A 451 12.06 11.17 17.40
CA ALA A 451 11.86 9.92 18.14
C ALA A 451 11.58 10.13 19.65
N GLN A 452 11.87 11.31 20.19
CA GLN A 452 11.57 11.68 21.59
C GLN A 452 10.35 12.62 21.71
N SER A 453 9.77 13.02 20.58
CA SER A 453 8.63 13.93 20.50
C SER A 453 7.30 13.18 20.38
N THR A 454 6.18 13.90 20.36
CA THR A 454 4.87 13.33 20.02
C THR A 454 4.69 13.05 18.52
N SER A 455 5.54 13.61 17.67
CA SER A 455 5.49 13.43 16.22
C SER A 455 6.30 12.20 15.82
N THR A 456 5.62 11.23 15.22
CA THR A 456 6.18 9.91 14.88
C THR A 456 6.14 9.67 13.36
N CYS A 457 6.71 8.57 12.86
CA CYS A 457 6.58 8.20 11.44
C CYS A 457 5.11 8.15 11.00
N MET A 458 4.24 7.65 11.87
CA MET A 458 2.81 7.53 11.59
C MET A 458 2.09 8.89 11.59
N THR A 459 2.61 9.90 12.31
CA THR A 459 2.06 11.27 12.25
C THR A 459 2.12 11.83 10.83
N CYS A 460 3.23 11.63 10.12
CA CYS A 460 3.39 12.16 8.77
C CYS A 460 2.92 11.20 7.67
N HIS A 461 3.17 9.89 7.82
CA HIS A 461 2.95 8.92 6.75
C HIS A 461 1.66 8.10 6.88
N MET A 462 1.07 8.00 8.08
CA MET A 462 -0.17 7.25 8.33
C MET A 462 -1.10 8.04 9.26
N GLN A 463 -1.44 9.26 8.85
CA GLN A 463 -2.18 10.24 9.67
C GLN A 463 -3.44 9.62 10.30
N ILE A 464 -3.69 9.95 11.58
CA ILE A 464 -4.92 9.54 12.25
C ILE A 464 -6.10 10.32 11.65
N THR A 465 -7.19 9.62 11.33
CA THR A 465 -8.45 10.27 10.99
C THR A 465 -8.95 11.04 12.21
N LYS A 466 -8.85 12.36 12.19
CA LYS A 466 -9.40 13.23 13.24
C LYS A 466 -10.80 13.70 12.81
N PRO A 467 -11.82 13.60 13.67
CA PRO A 467 -13.11 14.22 13.38
C PRO A 467 -12.98 15.75 13.43
N ASP A 468 -13.56 16.45 12.46
CA ASP A 468 -13.50 17.93 12.38
C ASP A 468 -14.51 18.60 13.33
N SER A 469 -15.58 17.90 13.68
CA SER A 469 -16.58 18.33 14.67
C SER A 469 -16.53 17.48 15.95
N PRO A 470 -16.75 18.06 17.14
CA PRO A 470 -16.88 17.29 18.39
C PRO A 470 -18.10 16.35 18.41
N PHE A 471 -19.02 16.50 17.44
CA PHE A 471 -20.19 15.62 17.25
C PHE A 471 -19.91 14.46 16.30
N ASP A 472 -18.78 14.48 15.58
CA ASP A 472 -18.37 13.40 14.70
C ASP A 472 -17.78 12.26 15.55
N GLY A 473 -18.36 11.06 15.43
CA GLY A 473 -17.88 9.88 16.12
C GLY A 473 -16.61 9.29 15.49
N ASN A 474 -15.97 8.36 16.21
CA ASN A 474 -14.93 7.49 15.67
C ASN A 474 -15.42 6.73 14.40
N VAL A 475 -14.49 6.17 13.61
CA VAL A 475 -14.78 5.54 12.32
C VAL A 475 -15.12 4.05 12.48
N LYS A 476 -16.19 3.55 11.84
CA LYS A 476 -16.36 2.10 11.67
C LYS A 476 -15.40 1.64 10.58
N VAL A 477 -14.55 0.67 10.89
CA VAL A 477 -13.48 0.18 9.99
C VAL A 477 -13.90 -1.12 9.26
N ALA A 478 -15.02 -1.71 9.66
CA ALA A 478 -15.55 -2.95 9.10
C ALA A 478 -16.96 -2.75 8.57
N GLN A 479 -17.32 -3.53 7.55
CA GLN A 479 -18.53 -3.36 6.80
C GLN A 479 -19.71 -4.17 7.36
N GLN A 480 -20.83 -3.55 7.75
CA GLN A 480 -22.09 -4.26 7.97
C GLN A 480 -23.00 -4.01 6.77
N ASN A 481 -23.04 -4.96 5.82
CA ASN A 481 -24.01 -4.95 4.72
C ASN A 481 -24.93 -6.18 4.83
N GLY A 482 -26.04 -6.19 4.08
CA GLY A 482 -26.99 -7.31 4.09
C GLY A 482 -26.37 -8.66 3.67
N ALA A 483 -25.29 -8.66 2.87
CA ALA A 483 -24.60 -9.86 2.42
C ALA A 483 -23.69 -10.47 3.48
N LEU A 484 -23.15 -9.63 4.37
CA LEU A 484 -22.31 -10.05 5.48
C LEU A 484 -23.11 -10.25 6.77
N ALA A 485 -24.36 -9.78 6.83
CA ALA A 485 -25.23 -9.86 8.00
C ALA A 485 -25.32 -11.30 8.58
N ALA A 486 -25.37 -12.31 7.72
CA ALA A 486 -25.35 -13.72 8.13
C ALA A 486 -24.04 -14.13 8.82
N PHE A 487 -22.90 -13.53 8.45
CA PHE A 487 -21.61 -13.77 9.11
C PHE A 487 -21.44 -12.97 10.41
N TYR A 488 -22.32 -12.00 10.71
CA TYR A 488 -22.30 -11.21 11.95
C TYR A 488 -23.14 -11.84 13.09
N ARG A 489 -24.01 -12.81 12.79
CA ARG A 489 -24.92 -13.50 13.74
C ARG A 489 -25.55 -12.51 14.76
N ASP A 490 -25.48 -12.81 16.06
CA ASP A 490 -26.04 -11.99 17.15
C ASP A 490 -25.27 -10.67 17.42
N ASN A 491 -24.04 -10.52 16.90
CA ASN A 491 -23.18 -9.38 17.18
C ASN A 491 -23.04 -8.45 15.97
N GLN A 492 -24.13 -7.74 15.70
CA GLN A 492 -24.23 -6.74 14.65
C GLN A 492 -23.63 -5.37 15.05
N THR A 493 -23.17 -5.22 16.29
CA THR A 493 -22.64 -3.95 16.78
C THR A 493 -21.19 -3.75 16.30
N LEU A 494 -20.98 -2.74 15.45
CA LEU A 494 -19.66 -2.29 15.02
C LEU A 494 -19.19 -1.11 15.89
N PRO A 495 -18.27 -1.30 16.84
CA PRO A 495 -17.77 -0.21 17.67
C PRO A 495 -16.95 0.78 16.80
N PRO A 496 -17.27 2.08 16.83
CA PRO A 496 -16.44 3.13 16.26
C PRO A 496 -14.99 3.12 16.81
N ARG A 497 -13.97 3.27 15.95
CA ARG A 497 -12.53 3.26 16.31
C ARG A 497 -11.75 4.45 15.75
N GLN A 498 -10.66 4.81 16.42
CA GLN A 498 -9.62 5.67 15.82
C GLN A 498 -8.78 4.84 14.86
N TYR A 499 -8.49 5.40 13.69
CA TYR A 499 -7.85 4.71 12.58
C TYR A 499 -6.78 5.58 11.92
N ASN A 500 -5.63 4.99 11.65
CA ASN A 500 -4.56 5.60 10.87
C ASN A 500 -4.80 5.33 9.39
N ARG A 501 -4.77 6.37 8.55
CA ARG A 501 -4.92 6.22 7.11
C ARG A 501 -3.83 5.33 6.55
N HIS A 502 -4.23 4.42 5.67
CA HIS A 502 -3.33 3.49 5.00
C HIS A 502 -2.83 4.05 3.65
N THR A 503 -2.88 5.36 3.45
CA THR A 503 -2.37 6.01 2.23
C THR A 503 -0.86 5.81 2.07
N LEU A 504 -0.15 5.75 3.21
CA LEU A 504 1.29 5.58 3.34
C LEU A 504 2.08 6.37 2.29
N LEU A 505 2.19 7.67 2.55
CA LEU A 505 2.80 8.64 1.65
C LEU A 505 4.26 8.30 1.33
N GLY A 506 4.53 7.97 0.07
CA GLY A 506 5.84 8.07 -0.51
C GLY A 506 5.86 9.28 -1.43
N ILE A 507 6.77 10.24 -1.20
CA ILE A 507 7.01 11.34 -2.16
C ILE A 507 7.70 10.72 -3.38
N ASN A 508 6.96 10.00 -4.22
CA ASN A 508 7.32 9.48 -5.54
C ASN A 508 6.15 9.60 -6.50
N LEU A 509 5.72 10.83 -6.70
CA LEU A 509 4.51 11.12 -7.46
C LEU A 509 4.65 10.76 -8.95
N PHE A 510 5.86 10.80 -9.53
CA PHE A 510 6.08 10.34 -10.90
C PHE A 510 5.73 8.86 -11.10
N VAL A 511 6.03 8.00 -10.13
CA VAL A 511 5.61 6.59 -10.21
C VAL A 511 4.09 6.45 -10.02
N HIS A 512 3.47 7.28 -9.16
CA HIS A 512 2.01 7.33 -9.06
C HIS A 512 1.36 7.78 -10.37
N GLU A 513 1.91 8.77 -11.08
CA GLU A 513 1.46 9.16 -12.41
C GLU A 513 1.64 8.03 -13.42
N MET A 514 2.72 7.24 -13.34
CA MET A 514 2.86 6.05 -14.19
C MET A 514 1.76 5.02 -13.93
N PHE A 515 1.38 4.79 -12.67
CA PHE A 515 0.25 3.93 -12.34
C PHE A 515 -1.07 4.45 -12.93
N GLN A 516 -1.30 5.76 -12.89
CA GLN A 516 -2.52 6.38 -13.42
C GLN A 516 -2.57 6.43 -14.95
N GLN A 517 -1.44 6.62 -15.63
CA GLN A 517 -1.36 6.79 -17.09
C GLN A 517 -1.17 5.46 -17.84
N PHE A 518 -0.62 4.44 -17.19
CA PHE A 518 -0.36 3.12 -17.79
C PHE A 518 -1.02 1.94 -17.03
N PRO A 519 -2.29 2.04 -16.62
CA PRO A 519 -2.94 1.02 -15.78
C PRO A 519 -3.08 -0.33 -16.49
N ASP A 520 -3.26 -0.34 -17.81
CA ASP A 520 -3.38 -1.54 -18.64
C ASP A 520 -2.05 -2.30 -18.77
N VAL A 521 -0.93 -1.59 -18.83
CA VAL A 521 0.41 -2.19 -18.90
C VAL A 521 0.85 -2.69 -17.52
N LEU A 522 0.47 -1.97 -16.47
CA LEU A 522 0.82 -2.30 -15.08
C LEU A 522 -0.22 -3.21 -14.41
N GLY A 523 -1.26 -3.64 -15.14
CA GLY A 523 -2.28 -4.58 -14.70
C GLY A 523 -3.12 -4.09 -13.53
N LEU A 524 -3.46 -2.81 -13.50
CA LEU A 524 -4.23 -2.17 -12.42
C LEU A 524 -5.74 -2.24 -12.60
N ASP A 525 -6.22 -2.94 -13.64
CA ASP A 525 -7.65 -3.16 -13.83
C ASP A 525 -8.21 -4.08 -12.74
N PHE A 526 -9.11 -3.51 -11.93
CA PHE A 526 -9.80 -4.19 -10.84
C PHE A 526 -11.04 -4.97 -11.28
N TYR A 527 -11.49 -4.85 -12.54
CA TYR A 527 -12.72 -5.50 -12.99
C TYR A 527 -12.53 -6.31 -14.25
N ALA A 528 -13.16 -7.48 -14.29
CA ALA A 528 -13.17 -8.34 -15.47
C ALA A 528 -13.99 -7.72 -16.61
N GLN A 529 -14.90 -6.80 -16.30
CA GLN A 529 -15.74 -6.03 -17.23
C GLN A 529 -15.99 -4.61 -16.70
N PRO A 530 -16.13 -3.59 -17.56
CA PRO A 530 -16.32 -2.18 -17.14
C PRO A 530 -17.54 -1.90 -16.26
N ASP A 531 -18.54 -2.78 -16.28
CA ASP A 531 -19.79 -2.69 -15.50
C ASP A 531 -19.82 -3.63 -14.29
N SER A 532 -18.72 -4.36 -14.03
CA SER A 532 -18.65 -5.31 -12.94
C SER A 532 -18.81 -4.60 -11.59
N ARG A 533 -19.84 -4.99 -10.84
CA ARG A 533 -20.19 -4.34 -9.58
C ARG A 533 -19.67 -5.08 -8.35
N VAL A 534 -19.35 -6.37 -8.47
CA VAL A 534 -18.91 -7.21 -7.36
C VAL A 534 -17.37 -7.12 -7.20
N PRO A 535 -16.79 -7.07 -6.00
CA PRO A 535 -15.34 -7.19 -5.81
C PRO A 535 -14.77 -8.50 -6.40
N PRO A 536 -13.55 -8.50 -7.01
CA PRO A 536 -12.98 -9.69 -7.65
C PRO A 536 -12.93 -10.93 -6.78
N TYR A 537 -12.58 -10.78 -5.49
CA TYR A 537 -12.56 -11.90 -4.54
C TYR A 537 -13.88 -12.67 -4.47
N LEU A 538 -15.02 -11.94 -4.44
CA LEU A 538 -16.35 -12.53 -4.43
C LEU A 538 -16.78 -13.10 -5.79
N GLN A 539 -16.01 -12.84 -6.85
CA GLN A 539 -16.18 -13.44 -8.17
C GLN A 539 -15.33 -14.71 -8.35
N SER A 540 -14.42 -15.04 -7.42
CA SER A 540 -13.60 -16.24 -7.53
C SER A 540 -14.50 -17.49 -7.57
N PRO A 541 -14.37 -18.36 -8.58
CA PRO A 541 -15.12 -19.61 -8.66
C PRO A 541 -14.94 -20.51 -7.43
N GLU A 542 -13.78 -20.46 -6.77
CA GLU A 542 -13.46 -21.26 -5.58
C GLU A 542 -14.19 -20.75 -4.33
N ILE A 543 -14.28 -19.43 -4.20
CA ILE A 543 -15.10 -18.77 -3.17
C ILE A 543 -16.56 -19.02 -3.48
N LEU A 544 -17.05 -18.70 -4.68
CA LEU A 544 -18.42 -18.96 -5.11
C LEU A 544 -18.84 -20.44 -4.96
N ALA A 545 -17.93 -21.39 -5.16
CA ALA A 545 -18.17 -22.82 -4.99
C ALA A 545 -18.09 -23.31 -3.54
N ARG A 546 -17.51 -22.54 -2.60
CA ARG A 546 -17.43 -22.85 -1.15
C ARG A 546 -18.32 -21.97 -0.26
N THR A 547 -18.76 -20.83 -0.78
CA THR A 547 -19.89 -20.04 -0.32
C THR A 547 -21.12 -20.18 -1.25
N PRO A 548 -21.46 -21.37 -1.78
CA PRO A 548 -22.58 -21.48 -2.68
C PRO A 548 -23.84 -21.49 -1.82
N ASN A 549 -24.48 -20.34 -1.65
CA ASN A 549 -25.74 -20.18 -0.92
C ASN A 549 -25.76 -21.01 0.37
N LEU A 550 -25.08 -20.51 1.40
CA LEU A 550 -25.30 -20.96 2.76
C LEU A 550 -26.80 -20.75 3.06
N VAL A 551 -27.58 -21.79 2.82
CA VAL A 551 -28.66 -22.08 3.74
C VAL A 551 -27.95 -22.60 5.00
N THR A 552 -27.25 -21.73 5.74
CA THR A 552 -26.61 -22.08 7.02
C THR A 552 -27.69 -22.75 7.83
N ASN A 553 -27.52 -24.04 8.10
CA ASN A 553 -28.43 -24.93 8.80
C ASN A 553 -29.73 -24.23 9.25
N PRO A 554 -30.68 -23.94 8.32
CA PRO A 554 -31.62 -22.84 8.45
C PRO A 554 -32.59 -23.13 9.58
N GLY A 555 -32.51 -22.35 10.65
CA GLY A 555 -33.27 -22.55 11.89
C GLY A 555 -32.62 -23.46 12.93
N ALA A 556 -31.50 -24.15 12.66
CA ALA A 556 -30.81 -24.93 13.71
C ALA A 556 -29.87 -24.06 14.52
N GLU A 557 -29.12 -23.16 13.88
CA GLU A 557 -28.16 -22.31 14.58
C GLU A 557 -28.83 -21.26 15.48
N ASP A 558 -30.15 -21.06 15.32
CA ASP A 558 -30.97 -20.10 16.07
C ASP A 558 -31.51 -20.64 17.41
N GLY A 559 -31.21 -21.89 17.77
CA GLY A 559 -31.63 -22.43 19.05
C GLY A 559 -32.88 -23.31 19.00
N PRO A 560 -33.25 -23.95 20.13
CA PRO A 560 -34.55 -24.63 20.31
C PRO A 560 -35.78 -23.71 20.18
N LYS A 561 -35.58 -22.40 19.97
CA LYS A 561 -36.62 -21.39 19.80
C LYS A 561 -36.84 -20.97 18.34
N ALA A 562 -36.13 -21.58 17.40
CA ALA A 562 -36.24 -21.24 15.99
C ALA A 562 -37.66 -21.40 15.46
N ASP A 563 -38.10 -20.47 14.60
CA ASP A 563 -39.35 -20.59 13.87
C ASP A 563 -39.09 -21.38 12.58
N LEU A 564 -39.08 -22.71 12.74
CA LEU A 564 -38.82 -23.66 11.66
C LEU A 564 -39.70 -23.43 10.43
N THR A 565 -40.93 -22.89 10.61
CA THR A 565 -41.83 -22.62 9.49
C THR A 565 -41.42 -21.38 8.69
N ALA A 566 -40.87 -20.35 9.34
CA ALA A 566 -40.28 -19.19 8.69
C ALA A 566 -38.97 -19.55 7.96
N ASP A 567 -38.22 -20.54 8.47
CA ASP A 567 -36.97 -21.04 7.90
C ASP A 567 -37.15 -22.11 6.81
N GLY A 568 -38.40 -22.34 6.38
CA GLY A 568 -38.74 -23.20 5.26
C GLY A 568 -38.92 -24.68 5.60
N TRP A 569 -38.80 -25.08 6.87
CA TRP A 569 -39.07 -26.44 7.33
C TRP A 569 -40.56 -26.67 7.57
N VAL A 570 -41.07 -27.74 6.96
CA VAL A 570 -42.45 -28.21 7.13
C VAL A 570 -42.39 -29.68 7.54
N PRO A 571 -42.66 -30.03 8.82
CA PRO A 571 -42.78 -31.42 9.23
C PRO A 571 -44.04 -32.05 8.62
N ASP A 572 -43.99 -33.35 8.34
CA ASP A 572 -45.20 -34.10 7.99
C ASP A 572 -46.19 -34.13 9.18
N SER A 573 -47.46 -34.39 8.89
CA SER A 573 -48.50 -34.45 9.93
C SER A 573 -48.14 -35.46 11.02
N GLY A 574 -48.00 -34.99 12.26
CA GLY A 574 -47.64 -35.80 13.43
C GLY A 574 -46.13 -36.01 13.65
N VAL A 575 -45.26 -35.35 12.87
CA VAL A 575 -43.80 -35.38 12.99
C VAL A 575 -43.28 -34.10 13.63
N THR A 576 -42.13 -34.16 14.32
CA THR A 576 -41.44 -32.98 14.89
C THR A 576 -40.00 -32.91 14.41
N VAL A 577 -39.58 -31.74 13.93
CA VAL A 577 -38.18 -31.40 13.67
C VAL A 577 -37.62 -30.78 14.95
N THR A 578 -36.53 -31.33 15.48
CA THR A 578 -35.93 -30.86 16.72
C THR A 578 -34.54 -30.32 16.48
N VAL A 579 -34.24 -29.16 17.06
CA VAL A 579 -32.92 -28.55 17.07
C VAL A 579 -32.20 -28.93 18.36
N VAL A 580 -30.99 -29.48 18.25
CA VAL A 580 -30.23 -30.01 19.40
C VAL A 580 -28.79 -29.52 19.38
N ALA A 581 -28.28 -29.07 20.54
CA ALA A 581 -26.88 -28.70 20.71
C ALA A 581 -25.97 -29.92 20.93
N GLN A 582 -26.51 -30.97 21.54
CA GLN A 582 -25.86 -32.27 21.76
C GLN A 582 -26.92 -33.35 21.86
N GLN A 583 -26.63 -34.56 21.39
CA GLN A 583 -27.54 -35.71 21.49
C GLN A 583 -26.79 -36.96 21.96
N GLN A 584 -27.40 -37.77 22.82
CA GLN A 584 -26.90 -39.11 23.12
C GLN A 584 -27.31 -40.08 22.00
N GLY A 585 -26.33 -40.72 21.37
CA GLY A 585 -26.57 -41.84 20.45
C GLY A 585 -27.06 -43.10 21.19
N LEU A 586 -27.69 -44.01 20.45
CA LEU A 586 -28.10 -45.36 20.86
C LEU A 586 -26.93 -46.21 21.40
N SER A 587 -25.70 -45.95 20.97
CA SER A 587 -24.48 -46.55 21.53
C SER A 587 -23.93 -45.84 22.78
N LYS A 588 -24.66 -44.84 23.31
CA LYS A 588 -24.29 -43.97 24.44
C LYS A 588 -23.14 -42.99 24.19
N GLN A 589 -22.74 -42.79 22.94
CA GLN A 589 -21.80 -41.74 22.56
C GLN A 589 -22.50 -40.37 22.47
N THR A 590 -21.81 -39.31 22.90
CA THR A 590 -22.30 -37.94 22.70
C THR A 590 -22.03 -37.50 21.27
N ILE A 591 -23.09 -37.15 20.56
CA ILE A 591 -23.08 -36.56 19.22
C ILE A 591 -23.07 -35.04 19.40
N ASN A 592 -21.98 -34.41 18.97
CA ASN A 592 -21.84 -32.95 18.86
C ASN A 592 -22.13 -32.53 17.42
N PRO A 593 -22.45 -31.24 17.15
CA PRO A 593 -22.60 -30.71 15.79
C PRO A 593 -21.34 -30.97 14.94
N SER A 594 -21.51 -31.09 13.63
CA SER A 594 -20.39 -31.18 12.67
C SER A 594 -19.61 -29.87 12.65
N HIS A 595 -20.33 -28.76 12.59
CA HIS A 595 -19.86 -27.39 12.77
C HIS A 595 -20.95 -26.57 13.50
N GLY A 596 -20.61 -25.38 13.99
CA GLY A 596 -21.59 -24.51 14.64
C GLY A 596 -21.98 -24.97 16.05
N ALA A 597 -23.12 -24.48 16.53
CA ALA A 597 -23.58 -24.71 17.90
C ALA A 597 -24.61 -25.82 18.00
N GLN A 598 -25.35 -26.11 16.92
CA GLN A 598 -26.52 -26.99 16.94
C GLN A 598 -26.74 -27.71 15.60
N PHE A 599 -27.51 -28.80 15.63
CA PHE A 599 -27.89 -29.57 14.44
C PHE A 599 -29.34 -30.02 14.51
N PHE A 600 -29.90 -30.47 13.38
CA PHE A 600 -31.25 -31.01 13.34
C PHE A 600 -31.26 -32.50 13.67
N GLN A 601 -32.17 -32.89 14.55
CA GLN A 601 -32.62 -34.26 14.67
C GLN A 601 -33.99 -34.39 13.98
N LEU A 602 -34.02 -35.20 12.92
CA LEU A 602 -35.20 -35.42 12.09
C LEU A 602 -35.76 -36.82 12.38
N GLY A 603 -36.98 -36.90 12.93
CA GLY A 603 -37.64 -38.17 13.26
C GLY A 603 -38.99 -38.30 12.55
N GLY A 604 -39.04 -39.03 11.44
CA GLY A 604 -40.20 -39.01 10.54
C GLY A 604 -40.01 -38.03 9.38
N GLY A 605 -40.94 -38.00 8.43
CA GLY A 605 -40.80 -37.18 7.23
C GLY A 605 -40.91 -35.67 7.51
N ALA A 606 -40.08 -34.90 6.83
CA ALA A 606 -40.05 -33.45 6.90
C ALA A 606 -39.62 -32.90 5.53
N ALA A 607 -39.80 -31.61 5.28
CA ALA A 607 -39.30 -31.00 4.07
C ALA A 607 -38.80 -29.59 4.29
N LEU A 608 -37.64 -29.26 3.70
CA LEU A 608 -37.10 -27.90 3.62
C LEU A 608 -37.42 -27.34 2.24
N THR A 609 -38.18 -26.26 2.16
CA THR A 609 -38.58 -25.61 0.91
C THR A 609 -37.75 -24.34 0.67
N VAL A 610 -37.21 -24.22 -0.54
CA VAL A 610 -36.45 -23.06 -1.01
C VAL A 610 -37.20 -22.43 -2.18
N ASP A 611 -37.62 -21.18 -2.04
CA ASP A 611 -38.20 -20.41 -3.14
C ASP A 611 -37.10 -19.99 -4.13
N VAL A 612 -37.26 -20.31 -5.41
CA VAL A 612 -36.33 -19.93 -6.48
C VAL A 612 -37.00 -19.10 -7.57
N SER A 613 -38.20 -18.57 -7.33
CA SER A 613 -38.99 -17.81 -8.29
C SER A 613 -38.27 -16.55 -8.80
N ALA A 614 -37.38 -15.97 -7.99
CA ALA A 614 -36.50 -14.87 -8.41
C ALA A 614 -35.55 -15.24 -9.57
N TYR A 615 -35.27 -16.53 -9.79
CA TYR A 615 -34.37 -17.04 -10.83
C TYR A 615 -35.11 -17.56 -12.08
N GLN A 616 -36.44 -17.44 -12.10
CA GLN A 616 -37.29 -18.03 -13.14
C GLN A 616 -36.82 -17.67 -14.55
N ALA A 617 -36.53 -16.39 -14.80
CA ALA A 617 -36.07 -15.93 -16.12
C ALA A 617 -34.73 -16.56 -16.55
N LEU A 618 -33.81 -16.81 -15.61
CA LEU A 618 -32.52 -17.44 -15.89
C LEU A 618 -32.65 -18.96 -16.08
N ILE A 619 -33.48 -19.60 -15.26
CA ILE A 619 -33.83 -21.02 -15.38
C ILE A 619 -34.52 -21.29 -16.73
N ASP A 620 -35.44 -20.42 -17.13
CA ASP A 620 -36.17 -20.52 -18.40
C ASP A 620 -35.23 -20.31 -19.60
N LYS A 621 -34.35 -19.30 -19.52
CA LYS A 621 -33.33 -19.04 -20.54
C LYS A 621 -32.34 -20.19 -20.71
N ALA A 622 -32.03 -20.91 -19.63
CA ALA A 622 -31.16 -22.07 -19.65
C ALA A 622 -31.80 -23.34 -20.27
N ALA A 623 -33.08 -23.31 -20.62
CA ALA A 623 -33.78 -24.34 -21.40
C ALA A 623 -33.54 -25.80 -20.92
N GLY A 624 -33.51 -26.03 -19.61
CA GLY A 624 -33.28 -27.37 -19.03
C GLY A 624 -31.81 -27.78 -18.88
N ALA A 625 -30.87 -26.86 -19.10
CA ALA A 625 -29.44 -27.03 -18.86
C ALA A 625 -28.96 -26.42 -17.53
N ALA A 626 -29.83 -25.75 -16.77
CA ALA A 626 -29.56 -25.38 -15.38
C ALA A 626 -29.58 -26.63 -14.48
N VAL A 627 -28.69 -26.68 -13.48
CA VAL A 627 -28.58 -27.82 -12.55
C VAL A 627 -28.53 -27.38 -11.08
N VAL A 628 -29.08 -28.17 -10.17
CA VAL A 628 -28.90 -28.03 -8.73
C VAL A 628 -27.72 -28.90 -8.28
N GLN A 629 -26.77 -28.30 -7.57
CA GLN A 629 -25.79 -28.99 -6.74
C GLN A 629 -26.25 -28.90 -5.29
N TRP A 630 -26.29 -30.02 -4.57
CA TRP A 630 -26.77 -30.03 -3.20
C TRP A 630 -26.21 -31.22 -2.41
N GLY A 631 -26.21 -31.06 -1.09
CA GLY A 631 -25.70 -32.04 -0.14
C GLY A 631 -25.98 -31.65 1.31
N ALA A 632 -25.49 -32.46 2.24
CA ALA A 632 -25.58 -32.23 3.68
C ALA A 632 -24.49 -33.02 4.41
N THR A 633 -24.24 -32.70 5.67
CA THR A 633 -23.50 -33.57 6.58
C THR A 633 -24.49 -34.36 7.43
N VAL A 634 -24.38 -35.68 7.43
CA VAL A 634 -25.35 -36.56 8.10
C VAL A 634 -24.66 -37.49 9.09
N TYR A 635 -25.33 -37.77 10.21
CA TYR A 635 -24.90 -38.74 11.20
C TYR A 635 -25.96 -39.84 11.37
N CYS A 636 -25.50 -41.09 11.29
CA CYS A 636 -26.32 -42.28 11.39
C CYS A 636 -25.75 -43.25 12.41
N ASP A 637 -26.58 -43.74 13.33
CA ASP A 637 -26.11 -44.54 14.45
C ASP A 637 -25.93 -46.04 14.13
N GLY A 638 -25.45 -46.37 12.94
CA GLY A 638 -24.81 -47.64 12.58
C GLY A 638 -25.62 -48.95 12.63
N VAL A 639 -26.86 -48.97 13.13
CA VAL A 639 -27.63 -50.22 13.36
C VAL A 639 -28.66 -50.52 12.24
N ALA A 640 -29.03 -49.53 11.43
CA ALA A 640 -29.91 -49.65 10.25
C ALA A 640 -29.73 -48.43 9.31
N PRO A 641 -30.18 -48.48 8.03
CA PRO A 641 -30.14 -47.31 7.15
C PRO A 641 -30.98 -46.15 7.70
N CYS A 642 -30.41 -44.94 7.67
CA CYS A 642 -31.17 -43.70 7.89
C CYS A 642 -32.15 -43.43 6.75
N GLY A 643 -33.09 -42.52 6.96
CA GLY A 643 -33.99 -42.05 5.90
C GLY A 643 -33.24 -41.46 4.70
N THR A 644 -33.94 -41.33 3.57
CA THR A 644 -33.38 -40.80 2.32
C THR A 644 -33.67 -39.31 2.18
N LEU A 645 -32.66 -38.57 1.74
CA LEU A 645 -32.79 -37.19 1.30
C LEU A 645 -33.09 -37.17 -0.20
N ALA A 646 -34.21 -36.55 -0.60
CA ALA A 646 -34.63 -36.43 -1.99
C ALA A 646 -34.92 -34.97 -2.35
N LEU A 647 -34.36 -34.49 -3.46
CA LEU A 647 -34.68 -33.18 -3.99
C LEU A 647 -35.95 -33.26 -4.85
N GLN A 648 -36.86 -32.32 -4.64
CA GLN A 648 -38.10 -32.13 -5.38
C GLN A 648 -38.16 -30.71 -5.94
N GLN A 649 -38.98 -30.53 -6.98
CA GLN A 649 -39.18 -29.23 -7.62
C GLN A 649 -40.65 -29.00 -7.93
N ARG A 650 -41.06 -27.74 -8.03
CA ARG A 650 -42.40 -27.34 -8.51
C ARG A 650 -42.30 -26.18 -9.50
N ALA A 651 -43.27 -26.11 -10.41
CA ALA A 651 -43.46 -24.99 -11.32
C ALA A 651 -44.69 -24.17 -10.92
N GLY A 652 -44.52 -22.88 -10.66
CA GLY A 652 -45.57 -22.01 -10.14
C GLY A 652 -46.23 -22.56 -8.84
N GLN A 653 -47.56 -22.68 -8.85
CA GLN A 653 -48.36 -23.32 -7.79
C GLN A 653 -48.65 -24.81 -8.07
N GLY A 654 -47.92 -25.43 -9.00
CA GLY A 654 -48.10 -26.84 -9.37
C GLY A 654 -47.66 -27.84 -8.29
N ALA A 655 -47.91 -29.13 -8.54
CA ALA A 655 -47.53 -30.22 -7.65
C ALA A 655 -46.01 -30.40 -7.57
N TRP A 656 -45.53 -30.85 -6.42
CA TRP A 656 -44.12 -31.23 -6.24
C TRP A 656 -43.79 -32.51 -7.01
N THR A 657 -42.69 -32.48 -7.76
CA THR A 657 -42.18 -33.62 -8.53
C THR A 657 -40.81 -34.02 -8.02
N ASN A 658 -40.59 -35.34 -7.84
CA ASN A 658 -39.28 -35.87 -7.46
C ASN A 658 -38.26 -35.62 -8.58
N THR A 659 -37.08 -35.17 -8.20
CA THR A 659 -35.94 -35.11 -9.12
C THR A 659 -35.14 -36.42 -9.06
N ALA A 660 -34.23 -36.63 -10.01
CA ALA A 660 -33.37 -37.81 -10.04
C ALA A 660 -32.27 -37.81 -8.95
N GLY A 661 -32.11 -36.73 -8.17
CA GLY A 661 -31.12 -36.64 -7.11
C GLY A 661 -31.65 -37.18 -5.79
N SER A 662 -31.07 -38.28 -5.29
CA SER A 662 -31.20 -38.73 -3.91
C SER A 662 -29.83 -38.95 -3.28
N LEU A 663 -29.71 -38.65 -1.98
CA LEU A 663 -28.52 -38.97 -1.20
C LEU A 663 -28.72 -40.32 -0.53
N ASN A 664 -27.92 -41.31 -0.94
CA ASN A 664 -27.87 -42.59 -0.25
C ASN A 664 -26.95 -42.45 0.96
N VAL A 665 -27.53 -42.48 2.16
CA VAL A 665 -26.79 -42.32 3.41
C VAL A 665 -26.21 -43.68 3.84
N PRO A 666 -24.88 -43.83 4.01
CA PRO A 666 -24.28 -45.10 4.42
C PRO A 666 -24.74 -45.54 5.81
N ALA A 667 -25.18 -46.80 5.94
CA ALA A 667 -25.81 -47.32 7.16
C ALA A 667 -24.85 -47.65 8.33
N SER A 668 -23.53 -47.41 8.21
CA SER A 668 -22.55 -48.14 9.04
C SER A 668 -21.44 -47.33 9.71
N GLN A 669 -21.45 -45.99 9.69
CA GLN A 669 -20.38 -45.20 10.33
C GLN A 669 -20.91 -44.30 11.44
N GLN A 670 -20.42 -44.50 12.66
CA GLN A 670 -20.73 -43.69 13.86
C GLN A 670 -19.96 -42.36 13.89
N ARG A 671 -19.99 -41.61 12.77
CA ARG A 671 -19.39 -40.28 12.62
C ARG A 671 -20.22 -39.44 11.65
N TRP A 672 -20.00 -38.13 11.64
CA TRP A 672 -20.53 -37.25 10.60
C TRP A 672 -19.94 -37.61 9.24
N ILE A 673 -20.80 -37.72 8.24
CA ILE A 673 -20.42 -38.05 6.86
C ILE A 673 -20.97 -36.95 5.94
N PRO A 674 -20.11 -36.26 5.18
CA PRO A 674 -20.58 -35.39 4.11
C PRO A 674 -21.16 -36.24 2.98
N VAL A 675 -22.37 -35.91 2.55
CA VAL A 675 -23.08 -36.57 1.45
C VAL A 675 -23.50 -35.54 0.42
N GLN A 676 -23.23 -35.83 -0.86
CA GLN A 676 -23.56 -34.95 -2.00
C GLN A 676 -24.20 -35.77 -3.11
N ALA A 677 -25.10 -35.16 -3.88
CA ALA A 677 -25.77 -35.84 -4.98
C ALA A 677 -24.76 -36.18 -6.07
N GLY A 678 -24.68 -37.47 -6.44
CA GLY A 678 -23.66 -37.99 -7.34
C GLY A 678 -23.74 -37.48 -8.79
N ALA A 679 -24.89 -36.94 -9.21
CA ALA A 679 -25.07 -36.27 -10.50
C ALA A 679 -25.81 -34.94 -10.30
N PRO A 680 -25.44 -33.86 -11.02
CA PRO A 680 -26.16 -32.59 -10.95
C PRO A 680 -27.62 -32.75 -11.37
N THR A 681 -28.54 -32.24 -10.55
CA THR A 681 -29.98 -32.39 -10.81
C THR A 681 -30.44 -31.35 -11.82
N ARG A 682 -30.85 -31.73 -13.03
CA ARG A 682 -31.39 -30.79 -14.03
C ARG A 682 -32.67 -30.10 -13.57
N ILE A 683 -32.78 -28.82 -13.89
CA ILE A 683 -33.93 -27.97 -13.57
C ILE A 683 -34.61 -27.55 -14.88
N PRO A 684 -35.87 -27.97 -15.11
CA PRO A 684 -36.64 -27.53 -16.25
C PRO A 684 -37.03 -26.04 -16.15
N ALA A 685 -37.25 -25.43 -17.32
CA ALA A 685 -37.94 -24.15 -17.41
C ALA A 685 -39.29 -24.19 -16.67
N GLY A 686 -39.67 -23.10 -16.01
CA GLY A 686 -40.87 -22.97 -15.21
C GLY A 686 -40.71 -23.31 -13.72
N THR A 687 -39.54 -23.78 -13.28
CA THR A 687 -39.29 -24.12 -11.86
C THR A 687 -39.24 -22.88 -10.98
N SER A 688 -40.12 -22.82 -9.97
CA SER A 688 -40.29 -21.68 -9.06
C SER A 688 -39.92 -21.99 -7.62
N ALA A 689 -39.84 -23.26 -7.22
CA ALA A 689 -39.32 -23.64 -5.90
C ALA A 689 -38.68 -25.04 -5.93
N LEU A 690 -37.74 -25.23 -5.01
CA LEU A 690 -37.06 -26.49 -4.72
C LEU A 690 -37.45 -26.96 -3.32
N ARG A 691 -37.46 -28.27 -3.09
CA ARG A 691 -37.77 -28.84 -1.79
C ARG A 691 -36.88 -30.03 -1.50
N LEU A 692 -36.14 -30.01 -0.41
CA LEU A 692 -35.50 -31.20 0.14
C LEU A 692 -36.50 -31.94 1.00
N ALA A 693 -36.99 -33.07 0.52
CA ALA A 693 -37.88 -33.94 1.27
C ALA A 693 -37.09 -35.07 1.94
N PHE A 694 -37.28 -35.20 3.23
CA PHE A 694 -36.78 -36.28 4.06
C PHE A 694 -37.84 -37.39 4.05
N GLN A 695 -37.52 -38.51 3.41
CA GLN A 695 -38.44 -39.64 3.26
C GLN A 695 -38.40 -40.56 4.51
N PRO A 696 -39.49 -41.26 4.85
CA PRO A 696 -39.61 -41.99 6.11
C PRO A 696 -38.52 -43.07 6.30
N GLY A 697 -37.81 -42.99 7.43
CA GLY A 697 -36.79 -43.93 7.91
C GLY A 697 -36.54 -43.73 9.42
N ARG A 698 -35.52 -44.38 10.02
CA ARG A 698 -35.12 -44.08 11.42
C ARG A 698 -34.56 -42.65 11.53
N ALA A 699 -34.61 -42.08 12.73
CA ALA A 699 -34.17 -40.72 13.00
C ALA A 699 -32.74 -40.48 12.51
N MET A 700 -32.53 -39.35 11.83
CA MET A 700 -31.25 -38.95 11.25
C MET A 700 -30.87 -37.57 11.79
N SER A 701 -29.60 -37.40 12.15
CA SER A 701 -29.05 -36.11 12.48
C SER A 701 -28.47 -35.48 11.23
N VAL A 702 -28.86 -34.24 10.96
CA VAL A 702 -28.50 -33.50 9.74
C VAL A 702 -27.94 -32.14 10.12
N ASP A 703 -26.82 -31.81 9.50
CA ASP A 703 -26.09 -30.57 9.69
C ASP A 703 -25.55 -30.08 8.35
N ASP A 704 -25.18 -28.80 8.24
CA ASP A 704 -24.52 -28.22 7.05
C ASP A 704 -25.24 -28.54 5.70
N VAL A 705 -26.57 -28.40 5.62
CA VAL A 705 -27.35 -28.60 4.38
C VAL A 705 -27.04 -27.49 3.37
N PHE A 706 -26.74 -27.83 2.11
CA PHE A 706 -26.48 -26.85 1.06
C PHE A 706 -27.23 -27.15 -0.25
N LEU A 707 -27.65 -26.11 -0.96
CA LEU A 707 -28.20 -26.18 -2.32
C LEU A 707 -27.71 -24.98 -3.17
N ALA A 708 -27.34 -25.23 -4.43
CA ALA A 708 -26.81 -24.24 -5.35
C ALA A 708 -27.33 -24.44 -6.78
N LEU A 709 -27.68 -23.35 -7.46
CA LEU A 709 -28.08 -23.33 -8.87
C LEU A 709 -26.89 -23.04 -9.77
N LYS A 710 -26.58 -23.91 -10.73
CA LYS A 710 -25.50 -23.75 -11.70
C LYS A 710 -26.05 -23.68 -13.12
N PHE A 711 -25.59 -22.70 -13.90
CA PHE A 711 -26.01 -22.46 -15.29
C PHE A 711 -24.95 -22.92 -16.32
N PRO A 712 -25.32 -23.03 -17.61
CA PRO A 712 -24.44 -23.56 -18.66
C PRO A 712 -23.17 -22.73 -18.94
N ASP A 713 -23.18 -21.44 -18.60
CA ASP A 713 -22.04 -20.53 -18.76
C ASP A 713 -21.04 -20.59 -17.59
N GLY A 714 -21.26 -21.50 -16.63
CA GLY A 714 -20.44 -21.64 -15.43
C GLY A 714 -20.83 -20.72 -14.28
N SER A 715 -21.79 -19.80 -14.48
CA SER A 715 -22.30 -18.95 -13.40
C SER A 715 -23.15 -19.75 -12.41
N VAL A 716 -23.07 -19.36 -11.14
CA VAL A 716 -23.96 -19.82 -10.06
C VAL A 716 -24.92 -18.68 -9.76
N ALA A 717 -26.23 -18.92 -9.69
CA ALA A 717 -27.20 -17.87 -9.38
C ALA A 717 -27.00 -17.37 -7.93
N PRO A 718 -26.66 -16.09 -7.70
CA PRO A 718 -26.61 -15.55 -6.34
C PRO A 718 -28.03 -15.33 -5.81
N LEU A 719 -28.32 -15.83 -4.59
CA LEU A 719 -29.45 -15.36 -3.79
C LEU A 719 -29.43 -13.82 -3.77
N THR A 720 -30.50 -13.19 -4.27
CA THR A 720 -30.57 -11.81 -4.74
C THR A 720 -29.53 -10.87 -4.14
N ASP A 721 -28.52 -10.52 -4.94
CA ASP A 721 -28.05 -9.14 -4.97
C ASP A 721 -29.27 -8.28 -5.28
N GLY A 722 -29.94 -7.75 -4.25
CA GLY A 722 -30.77 -6.58 -4.46
C GLY A 722 -29.91 -5.59 -5.22
N LYS A 723 -30.38 -5.07 -6.37
CA LYS A 723 -29.62 -4.20 -7.30
C LYS A 723 -28.52 -3.44 -6.56
N ARG A 724 -27.30 -3.98 -6.58
CA ARG A 724 -26.20 -3.38 -5.86
C ARG A 724 -25.62 -2.31 -6.77
N ASP A 725 -25.93 -1.06 -6.49
CA ASP A 725 -25.17 0.07 -7.04
C ASP A 725 -23.86 0.17 -6.25
N TYR A 726 -22.91 -0.73 -6.54
CA TYR A 726 -21.58 -0.60 -5.97
C TYR A 726 -20.90 0.63 -6.55
N THR A 727 -20.72 1.66 -5.73
CA THR A 727 -19.87 2.84 -6.00
C THR A 727 -18.38 2.48 -5.94
N PHE A 728 -18.01 1.21 -6.12
CA PHE A 728 -16.69 0.66 -5.78
C PHE A 728 -15.59 1.07 -6.77
N ALA A 729 -15.87 1.07 -8.08
CA ALA A 729 -14.90 1.43 -9.13
C ALA A 729 -14.43 2.89 -9.06
N LYS A 730 -15.27 3.77 -8.51
CA LYS A 730 -14.94 5.18 -8.32
C LYS A 730 -14.12 5.43 -7.05
N ASN A 731 -14.17 4.53 -6.05
CA ASN A 731 -13.46 4.68 -4.78
C ASN A 731 -11.94 4.43 -4.91
N LEU A 732 -11.51 3.59 -5.84
CA LEU A 732 -10.09 3.28 -6.06
C LEU A 732 -9.35 4.42 -6.79
N LEU A 733 -9.98 5.02 -7.81
CA LEU A 733 -9.48 6.24 -8.43
C LEU A 733 -9.46 7.40 -7.43
N ASN A 734 -10.46 7.49 -6.54
CA ASN A 734 -10.43 8.45 -5.44
C ASN A 734 -9.24 8.20 -4.50
N ALA A 735 -8.95 6.94 -4.14
CA ALA A 735 -7.80 6.56 -3.31
C ALA A 735 -6.46 7.03 -3.89
N GLU A 736 -6.21 6.73 -5.17
CA GLU A 736 -5.02 7.20 -5.89
C GLU A 736 -4.93 8.73 -5.91
N GLN A 737 -6.04 9.42 -6.16
CA GLN A 737 -6.09 10.88 -6.12
C GLN A 737 -5.82 11.43 -4.71
N SER A 738 -6.32 10.81 -3.63
CA SER A 738 -5.96 11.29 -2.29
C SER A 738 -4.51 11.17 -1.96
N ILE A 739 -3.80 10.18 -2.50
CA ILE A 739 -2.37 10.06 -2.24
C ILE A 739 -1.66 11.26 -2.85
N LEU A 740 -2.06 11.68 -4.07
CA LEU A 740 -1.56 12.90 -4.69
C LEU A 740 -1.92 14.14 -3.87
N ASP A 741 -3.20 14.31 -3.53
CA ASP A 741 -3.69 15.47 -2.78
C ASP A 741 -3.04 15.57 -1.40
N LEU A 742 -2.93 14.44 -0.70
CA LEU A 742 -2.30 14.36 0.60
C LEU A 742 -0.80 14.61 0.50
N ALA A 743 -0.10 14.09 -0.51
CA ALA A 743 1.31 14.40 -0.73
C ALA A 743 1.52 15.89 -1.01
N VAL A 744 0.66 16.52 -1.82
CA VAL A 744 0.67 17.98 -2.05
C VAL A 744 0.48 18.71 -0.72
N ASN A 745 -0.56 18.36 0.04
CA ASN A 745 -0.92 19.04 1.28
C ASN A 745 0.16 18.89 2.36
N THR A 746 0.72 17.69 2.55
CA THR A 746 1.81 17.43 3.50
C THR A 746 3.09 18.16 3.08
N SER A 747 3.40 18.23 1.78
CA SER A 747 4.55 19.02 1.31
C SER A 747 4.45 20.49 1.71
N GLN A 748 3.23 21.02 1.85
CA GLN A 748 2.93 22.43 2.13
C GLN A 748 2.53 22.73 3.58
N GLY A 749 2.49 21.73 4.47
CA GLY A 749 2.02 21.97 5.84
C GLY A 749 0.58 22.44 5.90
N ILE A 750 -0.24 22.11 4.90
CA ILE A 750 -1.66 22.50 4.86
C ILE A 750 -2.47 21.64 5.84
N PHE A 751 -2.01 20.41 6.13
CA PHE A 751 -2.72 19.46 6.97
C PHE A 751 -1.76 18.59 7.79
N ASP A 752 -2.08 18.41 9.09
CA ASP A 752 -1.30 17.74 10.15
C ASP A 752 -0.18 16.80 9.65
N PRO A 753 1.09 17.22 9.63
CA PRO A 753 1.63 18.41 10.30
C PRO A 753 1.31 19.72 9.56
N THR A 754 1.09 20.80 10.32
CA THR A 754 0.84 22.15 9.74
C THR A 754 2.12 22.85 9.28
N GLN A 755 3.22 22.12 9.11
CA GLN A 755 4.52 22.62 8.66
C GLN A 755 4.91 21.92 7.35
N PRO A 756 5.40 22.65 6.33
CA PRO A 756 5.90 22.06 5.10
C PRO A 756 6.99 21.03 5.37
N ALA A 757 7.07 19.96 4.59
CA ALA A 757 8.12 18.94 4.75
C ALA A 757 9.54 19.54 4.67
N VAL A 758 9.71 20.54 3.79
CA VAL A 758 10.91 21.37 3.68
C VAL A 758 10.48 22.78 3.31
N LEU A 759 11.17 23.79 3.85
CA LEU A 759 10.95 25.20 3.57
C LEU A 759 12.25 25.82 3.05
N VAL A 760 12.15 26.68 2.04
CA VAL A 760 13.23 27.60 1.67
C VAL A 760 12.83 29.03 2.00
N SER A 761 13.75 29.78 2.57
CA SER A 761 13.59 31.22 2.80
C SER A 761 14.80 31.98 2.27
N VAL A 762 14.54 33.22 1.85
CA VAL A 762 15.57 34.15 1.38
C VAL A 762 15.68 35.26 2.40
N ASP A 763 16.87 35.42 2.98
CA ASP A 763 17.14 36.51 3.92
C ASP A 763 17.38 37.84 3.19
N SER A 764 17.65 38.90 3.95
CA SER A 764 17.93 40.22 3.36
C SER A 764 19.14 40.16 2.43
N PHE A 765 18.90 40.39 1.13
CA PHE A 765 19.96 40.50 0.14
C PHE A 765 20.75 41.80 0.30
N LYS A 766 22.00 41.80 -0.16
CA LYS A 766 22.89 42.97 -0.15
C LYS A 766 23.49 43.21 -1.51
N GLU A 767 23.57 44.47 -1.91
CA GLU A 767 24.35 44.92 -3.06
C GLU A 767 25.54 45.73 -2.56
N ASP A 768 26.73 45.15 -2.59
CA ASP A 768 27.96 45.86 -2.25
C ASP A 768 29.11 45.40 -3.17
N ASN A 769 30.10 46.27 -3.37
CA ASN A 769 31.33 45.95 -4.09
C ASN A 769 31.15 45.27 -5.48
N GLY A 770 30.05 45.56 -6.19
CA GLY A 770 29.74 44.94 -7.48
C GLY A 770 29.15 43.53 -7.40
N MET A 771 28.76 43.07 -6.21
CA MET A 771 28.19 41.74 -5.95
C MET A 771 26.79 41.87 -5.33
N LEU A 772 25.88 40.99 -5.77
CA LEU A 772 24.61 40.70 -5.13
C LEU A 772 24.82 39.47 -4.24
N THR A 773 24.74 39.66 -2.93
CA THR A 773 24.85 38.58 -1.93
C THR A 773 23.47 38.24 -1.39
N VAL A 774 23.08 36.97 -1.50
CA VAL A 774 21.75 36.47 -1.12
C VAL A 774 21.90 35.25 -0.22
N PRO A 775 21.72 35.39 1.10
CA PRO A 775 21.65 34.25 2.00
C PRO A 775 20.31 33.52 1.83
N VAL A 776 20.38 32.20 1.75
CA VAL A 776 19.25 31.28 1.63
C VAL A 776 19.33 30.29 2.77
N THR A 777 18.19 30.08 3.44
CA THR A 777 18.06 29.07 4.49
C THR A 777 17.13 27.96 4.00
N VAL A 778 17.56 26.71 4.17
CA VAL A 778 16.74 25.52 3.97
C VAL A 778 16.40 24.96 5.35
N THR A 779 15.11 24.69 5.61
CA THR A 779 14.66 24.06 6.86
C THR A 779 13.94 22.77 6.55
N SER A 780 14.42 21.65 7.11
CA SER A 780 13.77 20.35 7.06
C SER A 780 12.87 20.16 8.28
N ASN A 781 11.60 19.85 8.04
CA ASN A 781 10.64 19.49 9.10
C ASN A 781 10.35 17.98 9.11
N VAL A 782 11.19 17.16 8.48
CA VAL A 782 11.06 15.69 8.51
C VAL A 782 12.00 15.09 9.56
N GLY A 783 11.57 13.99 10.17
CA GLY A 783 12.29 13.37 11.28
C GLY A 783 13.46 12.48 10.90
N HIS A 784 13.80 12.36 9.62
CA HIS A 784 14.90 11.56 9.08
C HIS A 784 15.73 12.42 8.10
N LYS A 785 16.82 11.90 7.52
CA LYS A 785 17.60 12.68 6.53
C LYS A 785 16.70 13.10 5.36
N PHE A 786 16.94 14.27 4.79
CA PHE A 786 16.17 14.75 3.64
C PHE A 786 17.08 14.90 2.40
N PRO A 787 16.77 14.21 1.29
CA PRO A 787 15.74 13.17 1.14
C PRO A 787 16.17 11.78 1.66
N SER A 788 15.28 10.99 2.25
CA SER A 788 15.57 9.58 2.65
C SER A 788 14.97 8.56 1.66
N GLY A 789 15.22 7.28 1.89
CA GLY A 789 14.74 6.16 1.07
C GLY A 789 15.82 5.61 0.15
N ALA A 790 15.45 5.25 -1.08
CA ALA A 790 16.38 4.73 -2.08
C ALA A 790 17.52 5.74 -2.33
N GLY A 791 18.76 5.27 -2.26
CA GLY A 791 19.97 6.12 -2.24
C GLY A 791 20.15 7.02 -3.46
N PHE A 792 19.50 6.72 -4.60
CA PHE A 792 19.56 7.56 -5.80
C PHE A 792 18.65 8.79 -5.76
N ARG A 793 17.76 8.94 -4.77
CA ARG A 793 16.91 10.14 -4.66
C ARG A 793 17.75 11.37 -4.32
N ARG A 794 17.35 12.54 -4.81
CA ARG A 794 18.06 13.79 -4.53
C ARG A 794 17.13 14.98 -4.35
N ALA A 795 17.60 15.99 -3.64
CA ALA A 795 17.03 17.33 -3.60
C ALA A 795 18.10 18.36 -3.97
N PHE A 796 17.71 19.53 -4.48
CA PHE A 796 18.66 20.59 -4.85
C PHE A 796 18.02 21.98 -4.84
N LEU A 797 18.86 22.99 -4.60
CA LEU A 797 18.47 24.38 -4.70
C LEU A 797 18.54 24.86 -6.15
N GLN A 798 17.42 25.38 -6.66
CA GLN A 798 17.37 26.19 -7.86
C GLN A 798 17.30 27.66 -7.46
N PHE A 799 18.27 28.45 -7.89
CA PHE A 799 18.35 29.88 -7.64
C PHE A 799 18.38 30.64 -8.97
N GLU A 800 17.55 31.66 -9.10
CA GLU A 800 17.41 32.45 -10.32
C GLU A 800 17.32 33.94 -10.00
N VAL A 801 18.00 34.75 -10.81
CA VAL A 801 17.89 36.22 -10.80
C VAL A 801 17.29 36.66 -12.13
N SER A 802 16.19 37.42 -12.09
CA SER A 802 15.43 37.81 -13.28
C SER A 802 15.29 39.32 -13.41
N ASP A 803 15.10 39.80 -14.64
CA ASP A 803 14.77 41.20 -14.94
C ASP A 803 13.27 41.52 -14.76
N ALA A 804 12.88 42.76 -15.05
CA ALA A 804 11.49 43.24 -14.92
C ALA A 804 10.48 42.50 -15.83
N SER A 805 10.96 41.85 -16.91
CA SER A 805 10.13 41.06 -17.83
C SER A 805 9.98 39.61 -17.39
N GLY A 806 10.69 39.20 -16.33
CA GLY A 806 10.75 37.82 -15.86
C GLY A 806 11.80 36.97 -16.60
N LYS A 807 12.64 37.58 -17.45
CA LYS A 807 13.74 36.86 -18.09
C LYS A 807 14.84 36.56 -17.06
N VAL A 808 15.17 35.28 -16.92
CA VAL A 808 16.28 34.83 -16.06
C VAL A 808 17.61 35.30 -16.65
N LEU A 809 18.36 36.08 -15.87
CA LEU A 809 19.67 36.64 -16.20
C LEU A 809 20.81 35.75 -15.69
N TRP A 810 20.61 35.14 -14.51
CA TRP A 810 21.58 34.26 -13.87
C TRP A 810 20.86 33.11 -13.17
N ALA A 811 21.41 31.90 -13.24
CA ALA A 811 20.84 30.75 -12.55
C ALA A 811 21.90 29.79 -12.00
N SER A 812 21.52 29.05 -10.97
CA SER A 812 22.24 27.91 -10.40
C SER A 812 21.21 26.82 -10.10
N GLY A 813 21.51 25.56 -10.44
CA GLY A 813 20.62 24.43 -10.14
C GLY A 813 19.31 24.43 -10.92
N GLN A 814 19.21 25.13 -12.06
CA GLN A 814 17.99 25.16 -12.88
C GLN A 814 17.84 23.83 -13.64
N PRO A 815 16.72 23.09 -13.53
CA PRO A 815 16.47 21.90 -14.35
C PRO A 815 15.90 22.28 -15.73
N ASN A 816 16.30 21.55 -16.78
CA ASN A 816 15.63 21.60 -18.08
C ASN A 816 14.35 20.74 -18.08
N ALA A 817 13.61 20.72 -19.19
CA ALA A 817 12.35 19.95 -19.30
C ALA A 817 12.47 18.42 -19.13
N LEU A 818 13.68 17.87 -19.09
CA LEU A 818 13.96 16.45 -18.83
C LEU A 818 14.47 16.21 -17.39
N GLY A 819 14.44 17.24 -16.54
CA GLY A 819 14.93 17.21 -15.16
C GLY A 819 16.45 17.32 -15.02
N VAL A 820 17.18 17.52 -16.11
CA VAL A 820 18.64 17.62 -16.08
C VAL A 820 19.04 18.99 -15.60
N ILE A 821 19.89 19.04 -14.57
CA ILE A 821 20.38 20.30 -14.03
C ILE A 821 21.30 20.97 -15.07
N CYS A 822 21.10 22.26 -15.31
CA CYS A 822 21.89 23.06 -16.23
C CYS A 822 23.06 23.76 -15.53
N SER A 823 24.15 23.96 -16.26
CA SER A 823 25.27 24.84 -15.92
C SER A 823 24.88 26.29 -16.21
N GLY A 824 24.00 26.84 -15.36
CA GLY A 824 23.42 28.17 -15.50
C GLY A 824 22.04 28.17 -16.13
N VAL A 825 21.71 29.27 -16.81
CA VAL A 825 20.42 29.38 -17.50
C VAL A 825 20.32 28.31 -18.58
N CYS A 826 19.32 27.44 -18.46
CA CYS A 826 19.06 26.36 -19.40
C CYS A 826 18.85 26.90 -20.81
N LYS A 827 19.33 26.14 -21.80
CA LYS A 827 19.19 26.46 -23.21
C LYS A 827 18.19 25.49 -23.86
N PRO A 828 17.37 25.94 -24.82
CA PRO A 828 16.40 25.09 -25.50
C PRO A 828 17.01 23.89 -26.25
N ASP A 829 18.29 23.98 -26.62
CA ASP A 829 19.04 22.93 -27.33
C ASP A 829 19.78 21.95 -26.39
N ASP A 830 19.55 22.06 -25.08
CA ASP A 830 20.20 21.26 -24.04
C ASP A 830 21.73 21.33 -24.06
N SER A 831 22.33 22.41 -24.61
CA SER A 831 23.79 22.56 -24.65
C SER A 831 24.42 23.02 -23.33
N ALA A 832 23.60 23.41 -22.35
CA ALA A 832 24.03 23.93 -21.06
C ALA A 832 23.87 22.92 -19.92
N LEU A 833 24.13 21.63 -20.13
CA LEU A 833 24.01 20.62 -19.06
C LEU A 833 25.11 20.77 -18.02
N LEU A 834 24.78 20.56 -16.75
CA LEU A 834 25.76 20.50 -15.67
C LEU A 834 26.61 19.23 -15.81
N ALA A 835 27.94 19.37 -15.81
CA ALA A 835 28.85 18.25 -16.06
C ALA A 835 28.71 17.09 -15.05
N SER A 836 28.31 17.39 -13.82
CA SER A 836 28.09 16.41 -12.75
C SER A 836 26.87 15.51 -12.95
N GLU A 837 25.96 15.83 -13.88
CA GLU A 837 24.73 15.04 -14.09
C GLU A 837 25.02 13.64 -14.63
N PHE A 838 26.00 13.50 -15.53
CA PHE A 838 26.30 12.25 -16.23
C PHE A 838 27.76 11.79 -16.07
N THR A 839 28.47 12.31 -15.06
CA THR A 839 29.81 11.83 -14.71
C THR A 839 29.76 10.38 -14.21
N ALA A 840 30.75 9.58 -14.60
CA ALA A 840 31.01 8.27 -14.01
C ALA A 840 32.07 8.32 -12.90
N ASP A 841 32.80 9.45 -12.79
CA ASP A 841 33.84 9.68 -11.79
C ASP A 841 33.28 10.46 -10.60
N ALA A 842 33.52 9.94 -9.39
CA ALA A 842 33.11 10.55 -8.13
C ALA A 842 33.66 11.96 -7.94
N SER A 843 34.88 12.27 -8.42
CA SER A 843 35.43 13.63 -8.31
C SER A 843 34.73 14.64 -9.23
N GLY A 844 33.91 14.17 -10.18
CA GLY A 844 33.09 15.02 -11.04
C GLY A 844 31.75 15.43 -10.41
N LEU A 845 31.43 14.96 -9.21
CA LEU A 845 30.22 15.35 -8.49
C LEU A 845 30.31 16.79 -7.97
N GLN A 846 29.15 17.39 -7.69
CA GLN A 846 29.10 18.64 -6.92
C GLN A 846 29.48 18.34 -5.46
N PRO A 847 30.46 19.04 -4.85
CA PRO A 847 30.69 18.95 -3.42
C PRO A 847 29.54 19.63 -2.64
N ASN A 848 29.58 19.58 -1.30
CA ASN A 848 28.71 20.41 -0.48
C ASN A 848 29.12 21.88 -0.61
N HIS A 849 28.19 22.78 -0.91
CA HIS A 849 28.44 24.20 -1.13
C HIS A 849 27.75 25.05 -0.06
N GLN A 850 28.54 25.79 0.72
CA GLN A 850 28.02 26.88 1.58
C GLN A 850 27.97 28.22 0.85
N VAL A 851 28.79 28.38 -0.19
CA VAL A 851 28.85 29.60 -1.01
C VAL A 851 28.83 29.20 -2.49
N ILE A 852 27.86 29.73 -3.22
CA ILE A 852 27.70 29.53 -4.66
C ILE A 852 27.95 30.87 -5.35
N ASN A 853 29.02 30.93 -6.16
CA ASN A 853 29.40 32.16 -6.88
C ASN A 853 29.56 31.97 -8.40
N ARG A 854 29.35 30.74 -8.88
CA ARG A 854 29.30 30.42 -10.30
C ARG A 854 28.01 29.68 -10.65
N GLN A 855 27.58 29.85 -11.89
CA GLN A 855 26.38 29.21 -12.43
C GLN A 855 26.49 27.68 -12.58
N ASP A 856 27.73 27.16 -12.61
CA ASP A 856 28.05 25.73 -12.73
C ASP A 856 28.23 25.04 -11.36
N GLN A 857 27.95 25.76 -10.27
CA GLN A 857 27.87 25.21 -8.92
C GLN A 857 26.39 25.04 -8.56
N ALA A 858 26.03 23.90 -7.98
CA ALA A 858 24.68 23.65 -7.49
C ALA A 858 24.74 22.91 -6.15
N GLN A 859 23.97 23.37 -5.16
CA GLN A 859 23.83 22.64 -3.90
C GLN A 859 22.84 21.49 -4.11
N ILE A 860 23.38 20.26 -4.07
CA ILE A 860 22.64 19.01 -4.29
C ILE A 860 22.80 18.14 -3.04
N TYR A 861 21.67 17.81 -2.40
CA TYR A 861 21.54 16.89 -1.27
C TYR A 861 21.28 15.49 -1.81
N GLU A 862 22.28 14.62 -1.75
CA GLU A 862 22.22 13.28 -2.35
C GLU A 862 23.16 12.30 -1.63
N LEU A 863 22.84 11.01 -1.76
CA LEU A 863 23.78 9.92 -1.49
C LEU A 863 24.33 9.42 -2.82
N ARG A 864 25.64 9.22 -2.91
CA ARG A 864 26.32 8.66 -4.09
C ARG A 864 27.35 7.63 -3.67
N ALA A 865 27.36 6.51 -4.39
CA ALA A 865 28.27 5.40 -4.17
C ALA A 865 28.96 4.97 -5.47
N VAL A 866 30.07 4.27 -5.34
CA VAL A 866 30.83 3.67 -6.45
C VAL A 866 30.72 2.14 -6.45
N ASP A 867 30.82 1.57 -7.65
CA ASP A 867 30.92 0.13 -7.89
C ASP A 867 32.29 -0.45 -7.54
N ASP A 868 32.43 -1.77 -7.67
CA ASP A 868 33.70 -2.48 -7.48
C ASP A 868 34.79 -2.03 -8.46
N MET A 869 34.43 -1.30 -9.53
CA MET A 869 35.33 -0.71 -10.53
C MET A 869 35.56 0.79 -10.31
N ASN A 870 35.16 1.34 -9.16
CA ASN A 870 35.29 2.74 -8.80
C ASN A 870 34.51 3.72 -9.72
N ARG A 871 33.39 3.25 -10.29
CA ARG A 871 32.48 4.09 -11.11
C ARG A 871 31.21 4.35 -10.34
N LEU A 872 30.67 5.57 -10.48
CA LEU A 872 29.41 5.93 -9.84
C LEU A 872 28.29 4.97 -10.24
N THR A 873 27.55 4.48 -9.24
CA THR A 873 26.50 3.50 -9.42
C THR A 873 25.30 3.78 -8.52
N SER A 874 24.15 3.26 -8.94
CA SER A 874 22.89 3.19 -8.20
C SER A 874 22.33 1.77 -8.22
N LEU A 875 23.18 0.77 -8.47
CA LEU A 875 22.78 -0.65 -8.47
C LEU A 875 22.94 -1.22 -7.07
N GLU A 876 21.89 -1.79 -6.50
CA GLU A 876 21.81 -2.09 -5.07
C GLU A 876 22.93 -3.01 -4.60
N LEU A 877 23.24 -4.06 -5.38
CA LEU A 877 24.25 -5.04 -5.00
C LEU A 877 25.68 -4.61 -5.34
N GLN A 878 25.85 -3.48 -6.04
CA GLN A 878 27.15 -2.98 -6.47
C GLN A 878 27.53 -1.68 -5.75
N GLN A 879 26.80 -1.22 -4.73
CA GLN A 879 27.20 -0.05 -3.96
C GLN A 879 28.29 -0.42 -2.94
N PHE A 880 29.56 -0.35 -3.37
CA PHE A 880 30.68 -0.79 -2.56
C PHE A 880 31.16 0.25 -1.55
N MET A 881 31.21 1.51 -1.97
CA MET A 881 31.70 2.60 -1.13
C MET A 881 30.88 3.86 -1.39
N GLU A 882 30.31 4.42 -0.32
CA GLU A 882 29.72 5.74 -0.36
C GLU A 882 30.83 6.79 -0.52
N VAL A 883 30.68 7.68 -1.49
CA VAL A 883 31.62 8.77 -1.75
C VAL A 883 31.06 10.13 -1.31
N LYS A 884 29.74 10.22 -1.14
CA LYS A 884 29.02 11.41 -0.69
C LYS A 884 27.69 10.99 -0.05
N ASP A 885 27.42 11.52 1.13
CA ASP A 885 26.10 11.62 1.73
C ASP A 885 26.01 12.96 2.47
N ASN A 886 25.53 13.98 1.77
CA ASN A 886 25.25 15.30 2.35
C ASN A 886 23.74 15.55 2.46
N ARG A 887 22.93 14.50 2.55
CA ARG A 887 21.48 14.67 2.76
C ARG A 887 21.26 15.43 4.08
N LEU A 888 20.33 16.39 4.05
CA LEU A 888 20.10 17.30 5.17
C LEU A 888 19.71 16.51 6.42
N LEU A 889 20.39 16.76 7.54
CA LEU A 889 20.13 16.09 8.81
C LEU A 889 18.79 16.56 9.41
N PRO A 890 18.02 15.68 10.06
CA PRO A 890 16.81 16.09 10.76
C PRO A 890 17.13 16.90 12.02
N GLU A 891 16.19 17.73 12.48
CA GLU A 891 16.31 18.44 13.75
C GLU A 891 16.56 17.45 14.90
N GLY A 892 17.53 17.78 15.75
CA GLY A 892 17.91 16.98 16.91
C GLY A 892 18.74 15.74 16.58
N TRP A 893 19.25 15.58 15.34
CA TRP A 893 20.23 14.52 15.06
C TRP A 893 21.48 14.70 15.92
N ILE A 894 21.96 13.62 16.55
CA ILE A 894 23.11 13.68 17.47
C ILE A 894 24.30 12.93 16.89
N ALA A 895 25.46 13.60 16.87
CA ALA A 895 26.71 13.05 16.37
C ALA A 895 27.21 11.86 17.20
N PRO A 896 27.91 10.89 16.58
CA PRO A 896 28.45 9.71 17.28
C PRO A 896 29.29 10.02 18.53
N SER A 897 30.05 11.11 18.47
CA SER A 897 30.93 11.57 19.55
C SER A 897 30.19 12.08 20.79
N GLN A 898 28.91 12.43 20.64
CA GLN A 898 28.05 12.92 21.73
C GLN A 898 27.11 11.84 22.30
N ARG A 899 26.95 10.71 21.59
CA ARG A 899 26.17 9.55 22.08
C ARG A 899 26.97 8.73 23.08
N LYS A 900 26.31 8.22 24.12
CA LYS A 900 26.96 7.29 25.06
C LYS A 900 27.06 5.89 24.45
N PRO A 901 28.14 5.13 24.71
CA PRO A 901 28.31 3.78 24.17
C PRO A 901 27.20 2.78 24.53
N ASP A 902 26.49 3.00 25.63
CA ASP A 902 25.42 2.15 26.16
C ASP A 902 24.01 2.76 26.02
N GLU A 903 23.87 3.84 25.26
CA GLU A 903 22.59 4.51 25.04
C GLU A 903 21.68 3.68 24.12
N MET A 904 20.54 3.22 24.66
CA MET A 904 19.61 2.34 23.95
C MET A 904 18.25 3.02 23.75
N LEU A 905 17.65 2.83 22.57
CA LEU A 905 16.28 3.20 22.26
C LEU A 905 15.64 2.10 21.41
N LEU A 906 14.48 1.61 21.85
CA LEU A 906 13.76 0.50 21.20
C LEU A 906 14.67 -0.70 20.88
N GLY A 907 15.55 -1.09 21.80
CA GLY A 907 16.45 -2.22 21.61
C GLY A 907 17.64 -1.99 20.67
N LEU A 908 17.83 -0.77 20.18
CA LEU A 908 18.95 -0.38 19.31
C LEU A 908 19.89 0.60 20.00
N ASN A 909 21.19 0.47 19.74
CA ASN A 909 22.21 1.34 20.31
C ASN A 909 22.35 2.64 19.51
N LEU A 910 22.07 3.79 20.12
CA LEU A 910 22.02 5.07 19.42
C LEU A 910 23.40 5.55 18.94
N GLN A 911 24.50 5.16 19.60
CA GLN A 911 25.84 5.50 19.08
C GLN A 911 26.14 4.75 17.78
N GLN A 912 25.72 3.49 17.65
CA GLN A 912 25.85 2.73 16.41
C GLN A 912 25.02 3.37 15.29
N LEU A 913 23.76 3.72 15.59
CA LEU A 913 22.88 4.38 14.61
C LEU A 913 23.42 5.74 14.16
N ALA A 914 23.98 6.53 15.09
CA ALA A 914 24.60 7.80 14.77
C ALA A 914 25.77 7.63 13.79
N ARG A 915 26.60 6.59 13.93
CA ARG A 915 27.73 6.33 13.01
C ARG A 915 27.23 5.95 11.62
N LEU A 916 26.21 5.09 11.56
CA LEU A 916 25.60 4.68 10.29
C LEU A 916 24.91 5.83 9.55
N THR A 917 24.52 6.87 10.26
CA THR A 917 23.78 8.01 9.72
C THR A 917 24.60 9.29 9.71
N GLU A 918 25.92 9.22 9.91
CA GLU A 918 26.82 10.37 9.84
C GLU A 918 26.89 10.88 8.38
N PRO A 919 26.88 12.21 8.13
CA PRO A 919 27.07 12.74 6.80
C PRO A 919 28.55 12.68 6.40
N LEU A 920 28.86 12.50 5.12
CA LEU A 920 30.23 12.39 4.62
C LEU A 920 30.39 12.93 3.20
N SER A 921 31.62 13.31 2.85
CA SER A 921 32.00 13.57 1.45
C SER A 921 33.48 13.27 1.24
N THR A 922 33.79 12.70 0.09
CA THR A 922 35.15 12.46 -0.41
C THR A 922 35.33 13.00 -1.83
N VAL A 923 34.36 13.77 -2.33
CA VAL A 923 34.32 14.32 -3.69
C VAL A 923 35.56 15.17 -3.99
N LEU A 924 36.01 15.97 -3.01
CA LEU A 924 37.23 16.79 -3.12
C LEU A 924 38.51 16.03 -2.72
N GLY A 925 38.43 14.71 -2.59
CA GLY A 925 39.52 13.82 -2.19
C GLY A 925 39.52 13.48 -0.69
N PRO A 926 40.56 12.77 -0.20
CA PRO A 926 40.60 12.25 1.18
C PRO A 926 40.61 13.29 2.31
N LYS A 927 40.76 14.57 1.97
CA LYS A 927 40.73 15.72 2.90
C LYS A 927 39.54 16.64 2.64
N ASP A 928 38.50 16.11 1.99
CA ASP A 928 37.29 16.85 1.73
C ASP A 928 36.61 17.22 3.05
N THR A 929 36.59 18.52 3.35
CA THR A 929 35.91 19.09 4.52
C THR A 929 34.64 19.85 4.13
N SER A 930 34.12 19.66 2.91
CA SER A 930 32.95 20.40 2.42
C SER A 930 31.70 20.15 3.27
N VAL A 931 31.55 18.94 3.82
CA VAL A 931 30.48 18.59 4.77
C VAL A 931 30.93 18.81 6.21
N SER A 932 32.09 18.28 6.61
CA SER A 932 32.53 18.35 8.02
C SER A 932 32.90 19.75 8.50
N GLY A 933 33.27 20.64 7.57
CA GLY A 933 33.56 22.05 7.83
C GLY A 933 32.29 22.90 7.86
N ASP A 934 31.14 22.33 7.50
CA ASP A 934 29.86 23.02 7.52
C ASP A 934 29.28 23.02 8.95
N PRO A 935 29.05 24.20 9.58
CA PRO A 935 28.44 24.28 10.89
C PRO A 935 27.05 23.61 10.96
N ASP A 936 26.30 23.59 9.85
CA ASP A 936 24.96 23.01 9.82
C ASP A 936 24.98 21.47 9.91
N PHE A 937 26.06 20.84 9.43
CA PHE A 937 26.28 19.39 9.54
C PHE A 937 27.15 18.98 10.74
N SER A 938 28.00 19.87 11.24
CA SER A 938 28.91 19.58 12.37
C SER A 938 28.33 19.96 13.73
N THR A 939 27.29 20.80 13.78
CA THR A 939 26.57 21.11 15.02
C THR A 939 25.78 19.90 15.50
N SER A 940 25.91 19.57 16.79
CA SER A 940 25.17 18.48 17.43
C SER A 940 24.61 18.93 18.79
N PRO A 941 23.28 18.83 19.03
CA PRO A 941 22.26 18.31 18.10
C PRO A 941 22.06 19.21 16.87
N ALA A 942 21.86 18.59 15.70
CA ALA A 942 21.64 19.29 14.42
C ALA A 942 20.37 20.14 14.48
N LYS A 943 20.35 21.23 13.72
CA LYS A 943 19.22 22.19 13.71
C LYS A 943 18.13 21.88 12.70
N GLY A 944 18.33 20.89 11.85
CA GLY A 944 17.41 20.61 10.75
C GLY A 944 17.48 21.67 9.64
N THR A 945 18.58 22.41 9.54
CA THR A 945 18.72 23.54 8.60
C THR A 945 20.03 23.46 7.83
N ASP A 946 20.09 24.11 6.65
CA ASP A 946 21.31 24.38 5.89
C ASP A 946 21.29 25.83 5.39
N HIS A 947 22.42 26.53 5.53
CA HIS A 947 22.58 27.93 5.14
C HIS A 947 23.52 28.05 3.94
N VAL A 948 22.98 28.49 2.80
CA VAL A 948 23.72 28.65 1.54
C VAL A 948 23.71 30.10 1.11
N THR A 949 24.87 30.67 0.81
CA THR A 949 25.00 32.05 0.32
C THR A 949 25.27 32.08 -1.18
N PHE A 950 24.39 32.73 -1.94
CA PHE A 950 24.60 33.00 -3.35
C PHE A 950 25.29 34.35 -3.53
N GLN A 951 26.35 34.39 -4.32
CA GLN A 951 27.12 35.60 -4.62
C GLN A 951 27.16 35.80 -6.13
N VAL A 952 26.35 36.72 -6.64
CA VAL A 952 26.17 36.96 -8.08
C VAL A 952 26.81 38.29 -8.47
N PRO A 953 27.73 38.32 -9.46
CA PRO A 953 28.26 39.58 -9.96
C PRO A 953 27.15 40.47 -10.53
N LEU A 954 27.02 41.72 -10.06
CA LEU A 954 26.00 42.66 -10.55
C LEU A 954 26.15 42.95 -12.04
N SER A 955 27.36 42.83 -12.59
CA SER A 955 27.63 42.94 -14.03
C SER A 955 26.96 41.83 -14.85
N ALA A 956 26.71 40.65 -14.26
CA ALA A 956 26.03 39.53 -14.91
C ALA A 956 24.49 39.66 -14.84
N VAL A 957 23.98 40.50 -13.95
CA VAL A 957 22.53 40.67 -13.68
C VAL A 957 22.09 42.13 -13.80
N SER A 958 22.64 42.83 -14.80
CA SER A 958 22.28 44.23 -15.06
C SER A 958 20.76 44.38 -15.26
N GLY A 959 20.13 45.24 -14.46
CA GLY A 959 18.68 45.47 -14.51
C GLY A 959 17.83 44.40 -13.80
N TRP A 960 18.42 43.56 -12.95
CA TRP A 960 17.66 42.58 -12.18
C TRP A 960 16.56 43.23 -11.31
N LYS A 961 15.46 42.50 -11.15
CA LYS A 961 14.28 42.91 -10.41
C LYS A 961 13.74 41.87 -9.45
N SER A 962 14.01 40.59 -9.65
CA SER A 962 13.58 39.57 -8.70
C SER A 962 14.60 38.47 -8.55
N ILE A 963 14.57 37.84 -7.39
CA ILE A 963 15.26 36.60 -7.05
C ILE A 963 14.18 35.55 -6.78
N ARG A 964 14.37 34.34 -7.31
CA ARG A 964 13.55 33.17 -7.02
C ARG A 964 14.43 32.02 -6.57
N VAL A 965 14.00 31.32 -5.52
CA VAL A 965 14.67 30.14 -4.96
C VAL A 965 13.65 29.02 -4.81
N ARG A 966 14.00 27.82 -5.28
CA ARG A 966 13.15 26.61 -5.16
C ARG A 966 13.94 25.47 -4.54
N MET A 967 13.27 24.70 -3.69
CA MET A 967 13.71 23.35 -3.31
C MET A 967 13.10 22.35 -4.28
N ASN A 968 13.92 21.82 -5.17
CA ASN A 968 13.53 20.76 -6.07
C ASN A 968 13.85 19.39 -5.48
N TYR A 969 13.03 18.40 -5.79
CA TYR A 969 13.21 17.02 -5.37
C TYR A 969 12.96 16.08 -6.55
N GLN A 970 13.86 15.12 -6.75
CA GLN A 970 13.77 14.15 -7.84
C GLN A 970 13.79 12.73 -7.26
N THR A 971 12.68 12.03 -7.47
CA THR A 971 12.59 10.60 -7.15
C THR A 971 13.28 9.72 -8.15
N ILE A 972 13.31 10.15 -9.41
CA ILE A 972 13.93 9.42 -10.51
C ILE A 972 14.87 10.40 -11.22
N PRO A 973 16.10 10.61 -10.72
CA PRO A 973 17.01 11.56 -11.35
C PRO A 973 17.42 11.13 -12.76
N PRO A 974 17.76 12.08 -13.65
CA PRO A 974 18.25 11.75 -14.99
C PRO A 974 19.47 10.84 -15.02
N SER A 975 20.38 11.00 -14.06
CA SER A 975 21.57 10.15 -13.92
C SER A 975 21.20 8.68 -13.71
N TYR A 976 20.16 8.42 -12.90
CA TYR A 976 19.61 7.09 -12.66
C TYR A 976 19.01 6.50 -13.95
N LEU A 977 18.14 7.23 -14.65
CA LEU A 977 17.51 6.76 -15.90
C LEU A 977 18.56 6.42 -16.96
N ASN A 978 19.53 7.33 -17.14
CA ASN A 978 20.62 7.12 -18.10
C ASN A 978 21.44 5.86 -17.76
N ALA A 979 21.74 5.63 -16.48
CA ALA A 979 22.41 4.40 -16.05
C ALA A 979 21.55 3.17 -16.34
N ARG A 980 20.26 3.16 -16.01
CA ARG A 980 19.35 2.02 -16.29
C ARG A 980 19.23 1.69 -17.77
N PHE A 981 19.12 2.70 -18.63
CA PHE A 981 19.12 2.49 -20.07
C PHE A 981 20.45 1.93 -20.57
N ARG A 982 21.58 2.52 -20.16
CA ARG A 982 22.91 2.05 -20.53
C ARG A 982 23.16 0.61 -20.10
N ASP A 983 22.96 0.32 -18.81
CA ASP A 983 23.28 -0.98 -18.19
C ASP A 983 22.39 -2.10 -18.76
N SER A 984 21.19 -1.76 -19.24
CA SER A 984 20.24 -2.74 -19.81
C SER A 984 20.41 -2.92 -21.32
N LEU A 985 20.68 -1.84 -22.05
CA LEU A 985 20.79 -1.83 -23.52
C LEU A 985 22.18 -2.15 -24.04
N LEU A 986 23.20 -2.26 -23.19
CA LEU A 986 24.56 -2.65 -23.57
C LEU A 986 25.00 -3.93 -22.86
N ASP A 987 25.66 -4.86 -23.54
CA ASP A 987 26.33 -6.02 -22.91
C ASP A 987 27.63 -5.60 -22.20
N ASP A 988 28.31 -6.57 -21.56
CA ASP A 988 29.56 -6.33 -20.82
C ASP A 988 30.71 -5.85 -21.72
N GLN A 989 30.57 -6.00 -23.04
CA GLN A 989 31.51 -5.51 -24.06
C GLN A 989 31.06 -4.16 -24.67
N GLY A 990 29.97 -3.56 -24.16
CA GLY A 990 29.43 -2.30 -24.64
C GLY A 990 28.68 -2.40 -25.97
N LYS A 991 28.25 -3.59 -26.40
CA LYS A 991 27.47 -3.78 -27.63
C LYS A 991 25.96 -3.78 -27.34
N PRO A 992 25.11 -3.40 -28.31
CA PRO A 992 23.66 -3.41 -28.12
C PRO A 992 23.12 -4.76 -27.64
N SER A 993 22.31 -4.73 -26.59
CA SER A 993 21.61 -5.86 -25.98
C SER A 993 20.12 -5.58 -25.95
N GLN A 994 19.31 -6.65 -26.03
CA GLN A 994 17.87 -6.52 -25.85
C GLN A 994 17.54 -6.35 -24.37
N PRO A 995 16.75 -5.33 -23.99
CA PRO A 995 16.24 -5.19 -22.63
C PRO A 995 15.16 -6.23 -22.38
N GLY A 996 15.02 -6.68 -21.13
CA GLY A 996 13.90 -7.53 -20.76
C GLY A 996 12.60 -6.74 -20.58
N PRO A 997 11.51 -7.44 -20.26
CA PRO A 997 10.17 -6.84 -20.25
C PRO A 997 10.01 -5.67 -19.29
N ALA A 998 10.69 -5.68 -18.13
CA ALA A 998 10.56 -4.60 -17.15
C ALA A 998 11.24 -3.32 -17.62
N VAL A 999 12.44 -3.43 -18.21
CA VAL A 999 13.13 -2.27 -18.76
C VAL A 999 12.43 -1.75 -20.02
N GLN A 1000 11.84 -2.60 -20.86
CA GLN A 1000 11.01 -2.14 -21.98
C GLN A 1000 9.84 -1.28 -21.50
N ARG A 1001 9.12 -1.71 -20.46
CA ARG A 1001 8.08 -0.88 -19.84
C ARG A 1001 8.65 0.43 -19.31
N LEU A 1002 9.77 0.41 -18.59
CA LEU A 1002 10.41 1.62 -18.07
C LEU A 1002 10.72 2.62 -19.18
N ILE A 1003 11.36 2.17 -20.27
CA ILE A 1003 11.68 3.02 -21.43
C ILE A 1003 10.41 3.66 -21.97
N TYR A 1004 9.40 2.85 -22.25
CA TYR A 1004 8.15 3.34 -22.84
C TYR A 1004 7.42 4.32 -21.92
N MET A 1005 7.25 3.98 -20.64
CA MET A 1005 6.48 4.80 -19.71
C MET A 1005 7.21 6.10 -19.39
N THR A 1006 8.55 6.09 -19.27
CA THR A 1006 9.31 7.33 -19.04
C THR A 1006 9.31 8.25 -20.26
N SER A 1007 9.37 7.72 -21.49
CA SER A 1007 9.27 8.58 -22.67
C SER A 1007 7.86 9.12 -22.92
N HIS A 1008 6.82 8.37 -22.54
CA HIS A 1008 5.42 8.76 -22.78
C HIS A 1008 4.70 9.32 -21.55
N LEU A 1009 5.40 9.48 -20.42
CA LEU A 1009 4.81 10.07 -19.22
C LEU A 1009 4.44 11.53 -19.50
N ASN A 1010 3.16 11.85 -19.40
CA ASN A 1010 2.69 13.21 -19.51
C ASN A 1010 2.81 13.89 -18.15
N THR A 1011 3.91 14.61 -17.94
CA THR A 1011 4.18 15.33 -16.69
C THR A 1011 3.53 16.73 -16.65
N LYS A 1012 2.68 17.09 -17.62
CA LYS A 1012 2.06 18.42 -17.74
C LYS A 1012 0.66 18.51 -17.13
N ALA A 1013 0.18 17.44 -16.49
CA ALA A 1013 -1.06 17.46 -15.75
C ALA A 1013 -0.84 18.19 -14.40
N SER A 1014 -0.90 19.53 -14.43
CA SER A 1014 -0.48 20.43 -13.35
C SER A 1014 -1.11 20.11 -11.99
N LEU A 1015 -0.36 19.44 -11.11
CA LEU A 1015 -0.51 19.58 -9.67
C LEU A 1015 0.10 20.92 -9.28
N THR A 1016 -0.71 21.88 -8.81
CA THR A 1016 -0.22 23.20 -8.39
C THR A 1016 -0.61 23.48 -6.95
N TYR A 1017 0.16 24.33 -6.28
CA TYR A 1017 -0.13 24.77 -4.92
C TYR A 1017 0.15 26.27 -4.75
N LYS A 1018 -0.35 26.86 -3.66
CA LYS A 1018 0.03 28.21 -3.21
C LYS A 1018 0.97 28.07 -2.02
N SER A 1019 2.20 28.59 -2.14
CA SER A 1019 3.20 28.52 -1.07
C SER A 1019 2.70 29.23 0.20
N GLN A 1020 2.82 28.59 1.37
CA GLN A 1020 2.47 29.25 2.63
C GLN A 1020 3.42 30.43 2.90
N GLY A 1021 2.84 31.62 3.12
CA GLY A 1021 3.58 32.81 3.54
C GLY A 1021 4.25 33.64 2.43
N GLN A 1022 4.11 33.27 1.15
CA GLN A 1022 4.81 33.94 0.04
C GLN A 1022 3.94 34.12 -1.22
N GLY A 1023 3.22 35.25 -1.29
CA GLY A 1023 2.56 35.75 -2.51
C GLY A 1023 1.25 35.06 -2.93
N THR A 1024 0.67 35.53 -4.05
CA THR A 1024 -0.61 35.03 -4.63
C THR A 1024 -0.42 34.02 -5.78
N SER A 1025 0.80 33.80 -6.24
CA SER A 1025 1.12 32.98 -7.42
C SER A 1025 1.03 31.48 -7.13
N GLN A 1026 0.49 30.71 -8.08
CA GLN A 1026 0.53 29.23 -8.04
C GLN A 1026 1.92 28.73 -8.45
N VAL A 1027 2.40 27.69 -7.76
CA VAL A 1027 3.63 26.95 -8.05
C VAL A 1027 3.23 25.58 -8.61
N ASP A 1028 3.85 25.18 -9.73
CA ASP A 1028 3.73 23.83 -10.25
C ASP A 1028 4.51 22.87 -9.33
N LEU A 1029 3.80 22.00 -8.62
CA LEU A 1029 4.40 21.02 -7.73
C LEU A 1029 5.25 20.03 -8.53
N MET A 1030 4.74 19.55 -9.66
CA MET A 1030 5.43 18.61 -10.53
C MET A 1030 5.66 19.27 -11.88
N ASP A 1031 6.93 19.53 -12.17
CA ASP A 1031 7.32 20.10 -13.46
C ASP A 1031 8.74 19.62 -13.79
N ASN A 1032 9.04 19.46 -15.08
CA ASN A 1032 10.38 19.15 -15.56
C ASN A 1032 11.05 17.98 -14.80
N TRP A 1033 10.32 16.86 -14.63
CA TRP A 1033 10.81 15.67 -13.90
C TRP A 1033 11.28 15.95 -12.46
N SER A 1034 10.82 17.05 -11.87
CA SER A 1034 11.17 17.49 -10.52
C SER A 1034 9.91 17.86 -9.75
N MET A 1035 9.96 17.69 -8.43
CA MET A 1035 8.96 18.21 -7.52
C MET A 1035 9.45 19.49 -6.86
N VAL A 1036 8.73 20.61 -7.00
CA VAL A 1036 9.03 21.86 -6.28
C VAL A 1036 8.35 21.79 -4.91
N LEU A 1037 9.10 21.45 -3.86
CA LEU A 1037 8.54 21.27 -2.52
C LEU A 1037 8.37 22.60 -1.78
N SER A 1038 9.18 23.59 -2.11
CA SER A 1038 9.11 24.93 -1.54
C SER A 1038 9.67 25.96 -2.53
N GLU A 1039 9.10 27.16 -2.54
CA GLU A 1039 9.55 28.29 -3.37
C GLU A 1039 9.53 29.57 -2.55
N ALA A 1040 10.58 30.37 -2.67
CA ALA A 1040 10.68 31.72 -2.16
C ALA A 1040 11.10 32.73 -3.24
N SER A 1041 10.53 33.93 -3.16
CA SER A 1041 10.82 35.02 -4.10
C SER A 1041 10.99 36.35 -3.38
N VAL A 1042 11.93 37.16 -3.86
CA VAL A 1042 12.18 38.53 -3.39
C VAL A 1042 12.19 39.46 -4.60
N THR A 1043 11.47 40.58 -4.51
CA THR A 1043 11.43 41.61 -5.56
C THR A 1043 12.16 42.85 -5.09
N LYS A 1044 13.00 43.39 -5.97
CA LYS A 1044 13.67 44.68 -5.80
C LYS A 1044 12.68 45.80 -6.13
N ASN A 1045 12.31 46.56 -5.11
CA ASN A 1045 11.47 47.75 -5.24
C ASN A 1045 12.01 48.73 -6.29
#